data_AF-A0ABD0SP82-F1
#
_entry.id   AF-A0ABD0SP82-F1
#
_cell.length_a   1.000
_cell.length_b   1.000
_cell.length_c   1.000
_cell.angle_alpha   90.00
_cell.angle_beta   90.00
_cell.angle_gamma   90.00
#
_symmetry.space_group_name_H-M   'P 1'
#
loop_
_entity.id
_entity.type
_entity.pdbx_description
1 polymer ?
#
loop_
_entity_poly.entity_id
_entity_poly.type
_entity_poly.pdbx_seq_one_letter_code
_entity_poly.pdbx_strand_id
1 'polypeptide(L)'
;MNPLTQITAFLVVVALSSSSVVQSPSAKDGTFELLILHNNDMHARFEQTSQLSGTCTARDREAGKCYGGFPRVAYVVKEARKAAASGEGPPVLYLNAGDTYTGTAWFTIYKWKIAAEFINALQPDAVSLGNHEFDNGVSGLSPFIENLTCPVLAANLELSKEPELGKQTNLKNSMTFEISGTKVGVIGYLTPETKFLAKENDVEYVDEIVALKEEVANLQNEGIKIIIALGHSGYLKDLQIAKEVEGLDLVIGGHSNTFLWNGTSPDAEEIQGPYPTYVKQASGRTALVVQAYAYTKYLGKLHMVFDSNGEIVSADGQPILLDNSIPQDQETLQIVNRYSKQLKNLTDNIVGETSVVLDGLGCQQKECNLGNLIADAMFYTYTESYKGDHWTDVPIAMIQGGGIRASIAHVDTSTKISKADLIAVLPFGGNLTIVTVNGSIILQMLEHSSLGNHEFDEAVSGLVPFIRNLTTPVLAANLILDKVPELEHEPNLQKSIILLIHGIKIGVIGYLTPETRFLAPKNKVKYEDEVVAIRREVEALKKQGVKIFIALGHSGFIKDIEIAKNVEDIDLVIGGHSNTFLWNGKFTDEKPEYPEGPYPTIVMQPSGRKVLVVQAYAYTKYMGRLHLVFDSNGEIDKYDGTPLLLDHEIPNDEELSKTIDRYRVEVDKINNEFVGDSLVALDGKCRLVECNMGNLLTDAILNYTAKYYPEFSDVKIAVIQGGRIRTSIDRVEKPMKILRGDLMTVLPFSDTLSIVTMNGTVLKQTLEHSVSTWRVIDSTGQFLQMSGMQVTYDLGKPGGSRVVDAKAICSQCGDPYLSEVRDEYEYKMFMPSFLADGGDGFFMFENLTKEVVLFDELKCTFNYLSKYSPVNPIVSNRITLLNKDKIKSEPQTINNNTNRPIAHISLEILSIALLSIFCS
;
A
#
# COMPACT_ATOMS: atom_id res chain seq x y z
N MET A 1 0.11 -58.87 -39.55
CA MET A 1 -1.27 -59.28 -39.25
C MET A 1 -1.56 -58.93 -37.78
N ASN A 2 -2.64 -58.19 -37.55
CA ASN A 2 -3.16 -57.75 -36.24
C ASN A 2 -3.53 -58.96 -35.34
N PRO A 3 -3.73 -58.85 -34.00
CA PRO A 3 -4.90 -58.11 -33.46
C PRO A 3 -4.87 -57.50 -32.03
N LEU A 4 -5.69 -56.45 -31.89
CA LEU A 4 -6.72 -56.08 -30.88
C LEU A 4 -6.52 -56.24 -29.35
N THR A 5 -6.57 -55.07 -28.68
CA THR A 5 -7.49 -54.61 -27.61
C THR A 5 -8.19 -55.62 -26.67
N GLN A 6 -8.01 -55.41 -25.36
CA GLN A 6 -8.94 -55.85 -24.30
C GLN A 6 -9.43 -54.67 -23.46
N ILE A 7 -10.75 -54.60 -23.33
CA ILE A 7 -11.53 -53.81 -22.37
C ILE A 7 -11.80 -54.73 -21.17
N THR A 8 -11.69 -54.22 -19.94
CA THR A 8 -12.27 -54.89 -18.77
C THR A 8 -13.06 -53.89 -17.94
N ALA A 9 -14.37 -54.11 -17.88
CA ALA A 9 -15.34 -53.37 -17.08
C ALA A 9 -15.31 -53.87 -15.64
N PHE A 10 -15.35 -52.96 -14.67
CA PHE A 10 -15.68 -53.29 -13.28
C PHE A 10 -17.11 -52.83 -12.99
N LEU A 11 -18.00 -53.80 -12.77
CA LEU A 11 -19.34 -53.61 -12.23
C LEU A 11 -19.24 -53.10 -10.79
N VAL A 12 -19.92 -52.00 -10.47
CA VAL A 12 -20.34 -51.69 -9.09
C VAL A 12 -21.81 -52.04 -8.96
N VAL A 13 -22.08 -52.93 -8.00
CA VAL A 13 -23.37 -53.53 -7.67
C VAL A 13 -24.30 -52.46 -7.11
N VAL A 14 -25.45 -52.27 -7.77
CA VAL A 14 -26.59 -51.52 -7.22
C VAL A 14 -27.27 -52.38 -6.16
N ALA A 15 -27.06 -52.05 -4.89
CA ALA A 15 -27.86 -52.59 -3.80
C ALA A 15 -29.21 -51.85 -3.74
N LEU A 16 -30.25 -52.49 -4.24
CA LEU A 16 -31.65 -52.13 -3.98
C LEU A 16 -31.97 -52.46 -2.53
N SER A 17 -31.90 -51.47 -1.64
CA SER A 17 -32.49 -51.57 -0.30
C SER A 17 -33.89 -50.95 -0.29
N SER A 18 -34.84 -51.81 0.04
CA SER A 18 -36.24 -51.58 0.42
C SER A 18 -36.59 -50.18 0.96
N SER A 19 -37.69 -49.67 0.42
CA SER A 19 -38.48 -48.52 0.83
C SER A 19 -38.67 -48.44 2.35
N SER A 20 -37.88 -47.57 2.97
CA SER A 20 -38.28 -46.94 4.22
C SER A 20 -38.95 -45.64 3.80
N VAL A 21 -40.22 -45.46 4.15
CA VAL A 21 -40.85 -44.13 4.11
C VAL A 21 -40.04 -43.28 5.09
N VAL A 22 -39.07 -42.51 4.57
CA VAL A 22 -38.43 -41.45 5.33
C VAL A 22 -39.50 -40.38 5.46
N GLN A 23 -40.11 -40.35 6.65
CA GLN A 23 -40.87 -39.21 7.12
C GLN A 23 -40.06 -37.95 6.84
N SER A 24 -40.69 -36.97 6.19
CA SER A 24 -40.23 -35.60 6.10
C SER A 24 -39.66 -35.17 7.46
N PRO A 25 -38.52 -34.46 7.54
CA PRO A 25 -38.12 -33.83 8.77
C PRO A 25 -39.16 -32.73 9.07
N SER A 26 -40.21 -33.13 9.78
CA SER A 26 -40.96 -32.22 10.65
C SER A 26 -39.93 -31.49 11.47
N ALA A 27 -39.99 -30.15 11.49
CA ALA A 27 -39.29 -29.32 12.46
C ALA A 27 -39.43 -29.97 13.84
N LYS A 28 -38.38 -30.66 14.26
CA LYS A 28 -38.25 -31.24 15.60
C LYS A 28 -37.18 -30.38 16.24
N ASP A 29 -37.58 -29.70 17.32
CA ASP A 29 -36.75 -28.92 18.24
C ASP A 29 -36.64 -27.40 18.02
N GLY A 30 -37.69 -26.71 17.55
CA GLY A 30 -37.78 -25.24 17.72
C GLY A 30 -36.66 -24.43 17.05
N THR A 31 -35.92 -25.04 16.12
CA THR A 31 -34.87 -24.44 15.30
C THR A 31 -35.43 -23.97 13.96
N PHE A 32 -34.80 -22.96 13.37
CA PHE A 32 -35.10 -22.42 12.04
C PHE A 32 -33.93 -22.68 11.11
N GLU A 33 -34.18 -23.35 9.98
CA GLU A 33 -33.16 -23.64 8.97
C GLU A 33 -33.32 -22.74 7.75
N LEU A 34 -32.20 -22.33 7.17
CA LEU A 34 -32.15 -21.46 6.00
C LEU A 34 -30.98 -21.84 5.10
N LEU A 35 -31.24 -22.00 3.81
CA LEU A 35 -30.20 -22.09 2.78
C LEU A 35 -30.01 -20.73 2.12
N ILE A 36 -28.82 -20.17 2.28
CA ILE A 36 -28.38 -18.98 1.57
C ILE A 36 -27.67 -19.42 0.29
N LEU A 37 -28.20 -18.99 -0.85
CA LEU A 37 -27.47 -18.97 -2.11
C LEU A 37 -27.05 -17.53 -2.40
N HIS A 38 -25.84 -17.31 -2.89
CA HIS A 38 -25.42 -15.95 -3.25
C HIS A 38 -24.41 -15.86 -4.39
N ASN A 39 -24.46 -14.75 -5.09
CA ASN A 39 -23.46 -14.32 -6.06
C ASN A 39 -23.02 -12.89 -5.79
N ASN A 40 -21.82 -12.57 -6.26
CA ASN A 40 -21.21 -11.25 -6.25
C ASN A 40 -20.37 -11.10 -7.54
N ASP A 41 -20.10 -9.88 -7.97
CA ASP A 41 -19.13 -9.54 -9.04
C ASP A 41 -19.37 -10.32 -10.36
N MET A 42 -20.64 -10.38 -10.80
CA MET A 42 -21.03 -11.16 -11.99
C MET A 42 -20.50 -10.54 -13.29
N HIS A 43 -20.25 -9.22 -13.31
CA HIS A 43 -19.57 -8.45 -14.36
C HIS A 43 -20.01 -8.78 -15.79
N ALA A 44 -21.32 -8.89 -16.02
CA ALA A 44 -21.90 -9.21 -17.33
C ALA A 44 -21.40 -10.51 -17.99
N ARG A 45 -20.94 -11.51 -17.22
CA ARG A 45 -20.67 -12.88 -17.70
C ARG A 45 -21.98 -13.68 -17.82
N PHE A 46 -22.88 -13.22 -18.70
CA PHE A 46 -24.20 -13.84 -18.89
C PHE A 46 -24.12 -15.26 -19.47
N GLU A 47 -23.11 -15.52 -20.30
CA GLU A 47 -22.80 -16.84 -20.83
C GLU A 47 -21.63 -17.49 -20.07
N GLN A 48 -21.46 -18.80 -20.26
CA GLN A 48 -20.32 -19.53 -19.70
C GLN A 48 -18.98 -18.98 -20.21
N THR A 49 -17.97 -19.01 -19.35
CA THR A 49 -16.62 -18.49 -19.58
C THR A 49 -15.58 -19.60 -19.60
N SER A 50 -14.36 -19.31 -20.06
CA SER A 50 -13.23 -20.23 -19.97
C SER A 50 -12.76 -20.41 -18.52
N GLN A 51 -11.77 -21.28 -18.28
CA GLN A 51 -11.20 -21.51 -16.95
C GLN A 51 -10.72 -20.23 -16.26
N LEU A 52 -10.19 -19.27 -17.02
CA LEU A 52 -9.70 -17.97 -16.54
C LEU A 52 -10.75 -16.85 -16.68
N SER A 53 -12.03 -17.23 -16.75
CA SER A 53 -13.18 -16.30 -16.82
C SER A 53 -13.22 -15.36 -18.02
N GLY A 54 -12.53 -15.72 -19.12
CA GLY A 54 -12.63 -15.08 -20.43
C GLY A 54 -13.64 -15.77 -21.35
N THR A 55 -13.58 -15.48 -22.66
CA THR A 55 -14.48 -16.10 -23.65
C THR A 55 -14.35 -17.63 -23.70
N CYS A 56 -15.45 -18.36 -23.55
CA CYS A 56 -15.51 -19.83 -23.71
C CYS A 56 -15.56 -20.21 -25.21
N THR A 57 -14.47 -20.77 -25.73
CA THR A 57 -14.36 -21.19 -27.14
C THR A 57 -15.09 -22.49 -27.44
N ALA A 58 -15.24 -22.85 -28.72
CA ALA A 58 -15.78 -24.16 -29.11
C ALA A 58 -14.93 -25.32 -28.56
N ARG A 59 -13.60 -25.17 -28.57
CA ARG A 59 -12.66 -26.15 -28.02
C ARG A 59 -12.85 -26.30 -26.50
N ASP A 60 -13.01 -25.20 -25.77
CA ASP A 60 -13.25 -25.25 -24.32
C ASP A 60 -14.56 -26.00 -24.01
N ARG A 61 -15.61 -25.79 -24.81
CA ARG A 61 -16.89 -26.52 -24.67
C ARG A 61 -16.72 -28.00 -24.92
N GLU A 62 -16.03 -28.37 -26.00
CA GLU A 62 -15.76 -29.78 -26.35
C GLU A 62 -14.91 -30.46 -25.27
N ALA A 63 -13.96 -29.73 -24.66
CA ALA A 63 -13.13 -30.20 -23.56
C ALA A 63 -13.85 -30.18 -22.20
N GLY A 64 -15.07 -29.64 -22.11
CA GLY A 64 -15.80 -29.52 -20.86
C GLY A 64 -15.22 -28.48 -19.89
N LYS A 65 -14.45 -27.52 -20.38
CA LYS A 65 -13.72 -26.49 -19.62
C LYS A 65 -14.39 -25.12 -19.69
N CYS A 66 -15.72 -25.10 -19.72
CA CYS A 66 -16.49 -23.87 -19.60
C CYS A 66 -17.29 -23.84 -18.30
N TYR A 67 -17.29 -22.66 -17.68
CA TYR A 67 -17.74 -22.45 -16.31
C TYR A 67 -18.70 -21.27 -16.21
N GLY A 68 -19.59 -21.30 -15.23
CA GLY A 68 -20.55 -20.24 -14.96
C GLY A 68 -21.57 -20.00 -16.05
N GLY A 69 -21.96 -18.74 -16.20
CA GLY A 69 -23.09 -18.28 -16.99
C GLY A 69 -24.38 -18.29 -16.17
N PHE A 70 -25.21 -17.27 -16.39
CA PHE A 70 -26.50 -17.11 -15.74
C PHE A 70 -27.42 -18.35 -15.89
N PRO A 71 -27.41 -19.09 -17.02
CA PRO A 71 -28.20 -20.32 -17.11
C PRO A 71 -27.84 -21.41 -16.09
N ARG A 72 -26.57 -21.55 -15.67
CA ARG A 72 -26.20 -22.53 -14.63
C ARG A 72 -26.59 -22.03 -13.25
N VAL A 73 -26.43 -20.73 -12.98
CA VAL A 73 -26.91 -20.08 -11.76
C VAL A 73 -28.43 -20.31 -11.60
N ALA A 74 -29.19 -19.99 -12.64
CA ALA A 74 -30.64 -20.17 -12.67
C ALA A 74 -31.06 -21.62 -12.38
N TYR A 75 -30.35 -22.59 -12.97
CA TYR A 75 -30.63 -24.01 -12.75
C TYR A 75 -30.45 -24.40 -11.28
N VAL A 76 -29.33 -24.03 -10.66
CA VAL A 76 -29.07 -24.38 -9.26
C VAL A 76 -30.07 -23.70 -8.32
N VAL A 77 -30.40 -22.43 -8.54
CA VAL A 77 -31.40 -21.71 -7.75
C VAL A 77 -32.79 -22.34 -7.88
N LYS A 78 -33.21 -22.69 -9.11
CA LYS A 78 -34.50 -23.35 -9.37
C LYS A 78 -34.59 -24.72 -8.69
N GLU A 79 -33.54 -25.54 -8.76
CA GLU A 79 -33.55 -26.86 -8.12
C GLU A 79 -33.53 -26.74 -6.58
N ALA A 80 -32.81 -25.78 -6.01
CA ALA A 80 -32.84 -25.52 -4.56
C ALA A 80 -34.23 -25.08 -4.09
N ARG A 81 -34.87 -24.15 -4.81
CA ARG A 81 -36.25 -23.70 -4.51
C ARG A 81 -37.27 -24.82 -4.68
N LYS A 82 -37.09 -25.69 -5.67
CA LYS A 82 -37.93 -26.87 -5.88
C LYS A 82 -37.81 -27.88 -4.73
N ALA A 83 -36.59 -28.14 -4.26
CA ALA A 83 -36.34 -29.00 -3.10
C ALA A 83 -36.96 -28.41 -1.82
N ALA A 84 -36.88 -27.09 -1.63
CA ALA A 84 -37.54 -26.41 -0.53
C ALA A 84 -39.08 -26.55 -0.59
N ALA A 85 -39.66 -26.34 -1.77
CA ALA A 85 -41.10 -26.45 -1.98
C ALA A 85 -41.64 -27.89 -1.81
N SER A 86 -40.83 -28.91 -2.11
CA SER A 86 -41.18 -30.33 -1.90
C SER A 86 -40.93 -30.80 -0.46
N GLY A 87 -40.27 -29.99 0.38
CA GLY A 87 -39.85 -30.37 1.74
C GLY A 87 -38.64 -31.31 1.78
N GLU A 88 -37.92 -31.46 0.67
CA GLU A 88 -36.68 -32.22 0.56
C GLU A 88 -35.44 -31.39 0.94
N GLY A 89 -35.59 -30.06 1.03
CA GLY A 89 -34.55 -29.13 1.48
C GLY A 89 -35.11 -28.01 2.36
N PRO A 90 -34.24 -27.23 3.02
CA PRO A 90 -34.66 -26.07 3.81
C PRO A 90 -35.16 -24.92 2.90
N PRO A 91 -35.90 -23.94 3.45
CA PRO A 91 -36.21 -22.69 2.76
C PRO A 91 -34.96 -22.00 2.19
N VAL A 92 -35.12 -21.31 1.06
CA VAL A 92 -33.99 -20.71 0.32
C VAL A 92 -34.14 -19.19 0.26
N LEU A 93 -33.06 -18.46 0.55
CA LEU A 93 -32.87 -17.07 0.10
C LEU A 93 -31.72 -17.04 -0.91
N TYR A 94 -31.98 -16.49 -2.09
CA TYR A 94 -30.97 -16.21 -3.10
C TYR A 94 -30.69 -14.71 -3.17
N LEU A 95 -29.47 -14.30 -2.83
CA LEU A 95 -29.08 -12.89 -2.70
C LEU A 95 -27.93 -12.54 -3.65
N ASN A 96 -27.94 -11.34 -4.20
CA ASN A 96 -26.86 -10.85 -5.08
C ASN A 96 -26.20 -9.61 -4.48
N ALA A 97 -24.89 -9.64 -4.30
CA ALA A 97 -24.13 -8.58 -3.62
C ALA A 97 -23.63 -7.46 -4.56
N GLY A 98 -24.17 -7.33 -5.78
CA GLY A 98 -23.85 -6.23 -6.69
C GLY A 98 -22.78 -6.55 -7.73
N ASP A 99 -22.43 -5.55 -8.54
CA ASP A 99 -21.54 -5.64 -9.71
C ASP A 99 -22.01 -6.67 -10.75
N THR A 100 -23.27 -6.51 -11.14
CA THR A 100 -23.80 -7.18 -12.33
C THR A 100 -23.29 -6.51 -13.60
N TYR A 101 -23.02 -5.21 -13.54
CA TYR A 101 -22.59 -4.37 -14.65
C TYR A 101 -21.14 -4.62 -15.06
N THR A 102 -20.86 -4.23 -16.31
CA THR A 102 -19.53 -4.03 -16.89
C THR A 102 -18.61 -5.25 -16.97
N GLY A 103 -17.85 -5.35 -18.07
CA GLY A 103 -16.76 -6.32 -18.20
C GLY A 103 -16.89 -7.30 -19.36
N THR A 104 -17.97 -7.25 -20.15
CA THR A 104 -18.08 -7.97 -21.43
C THR A 104 -18.75 -7.09 -22.51
N ALA A 105 -18.68 -7.54 -23.77
CA ALA A 105 -19.36 -6.87 -24.87
C ALA A 105 -20.89 -6.82 -24.71
N TRP A 106 -21.47 -7.75 -23.94
CA TRP A 106 -22.89 -7.79 -23.63
C TRP A 106 -23.38 -6.50 -22.99
N PHE A 107 -22.74 -6.10 -21.88
CA PHE A 107 -23.12 -4.87 -21.18
C PHE A 107 -22.70 -3.63 -21.98
N THR A 108 -21.56 -3.67 -22.66
CA THR A 108 -21.11 -2.54 -23.49
C THR A 108 -22.15 -2.15 -24.55
N ILE A 109 -22.81 -3.13 -25.16
CA ILE A 109 -23.78 -2.92 -26.25
C ILE A 109 -25.22 -2.75 -25.72
N TYR A 110 -25.66 -3.58 -24.78
CA TYR A 110 -27.05 -3.60 -24.32
C TYR A 110 -27.31 -2.84 -23.02
N LYS A 111 -26.25 -2.48 -22.30
CA LYS A 111 -26.30 -1.67 -21.07
C LYS A 111 -27.23 -2.31 -20.03
N TRP A 112 -27.89 -1.49 -19.22
CA TRP A 112 -28.78 -1.95 -18.15
C TRP A 112 -29.88 -2.93 -18.58
N LYS A 113 -30.33 -2.89 -19.85
CA LYS A 113 -31.48 -3.68 -20.33
C LYS A 113 -31.23 -5.19 -20.22
N ILE A 114 -30.05 -5.63 -20.65
CA ILE A 114 -29.70 -7.05 -20.58
C ILE A 114 -29.44 -7.49 -19.15
N ALA A 115 -28.83 -6.62 -18.33
CA ALA A 115 -28.61 -6.88 -16.91
C ALA A 115 -29.95 -7.07 -16.17
N ALA A 116 -30.91 -6.16 -16.36
CA ALA A 116 -32.23 -6.25 -15.74
C ALA A 116 -32.98 -7.51 -16.17
N GLU A 117 -32.99 -7.85 -17.46
CA GLU A 117 -33.68 -9.05 -17.95
C GLU A 117 -33.09 -10.34 -17.34
N PHE A 118 -31.76 -10.42 -17.24
CA PHE A 118 -31.11 -11.58 -16.64
C PHE A 118 -31.28 -11.66 -15.13
N ILE A 119 -31.17 -10.56 -14.38
CA ILE A 119 -31.42 -10.55 -12.94
C ILE A 119 -32.86 -10.97 -12.65
N ASN A 120 -33.83 -10.46 -13.40
CA ASN A 120 -35.23 -10.88 -13.28
C ASN A 120 -35.42 -12.37 -13.59
N ALA A 121 -34.67 -12.93 -14.55
CA ALA A 121 -34.72 -14.36 -14.86
C ALA A 121 -34.11 -15.24 -13.75
N LEU A 122 -33.08 -14.76 -13.06
CA LEU A 122 -32.51 -15.45 -11.90
C LEU A 122 -33.41 -15.38 -10.66
N GLN A 123 -34.25 -14.35 -10.57
CA GLN A 123 -35.18 -14.10 -9.47
C GLN A 123 -34.48 -14.08 -8.09
N PRO A 124 -33.43 -13.27 -7.85
CA PRO A 124 -32.93 -13.07 -6.49
C PRO A 124 -34.01 -12.47 -5.60
N ASP A 125 -33.98 -12.81 -4.32
CA ASP A 125 -34.89 -12.29 -3.31
C ASP A 125 -34.56 -10.82 -2.97
N ALA A 126 -33.28 -10.44 -3.05
CA ALA A 126 -32.81 -9.06 -3.05
C ALA A 126 -31.46 -8.93 -3.77
N VAL A 127 -31.17 -7.72 -4.26
CA VAL A 127 -29.86 -7.36 -4.82
C VAL A 127 -29.31 -6.13 -4.10
N SER A 128 -28.00 -6.10 -3.82
CA SER A 128 -27.29 -4.86 -3.47
C SER A 128 -26.75 -4.19 -4.73
N LEU A 129 -26.41 -2.91 -4.61
CA LEU A 129 -25.62 -2.20 -5.59
C LEU A 129 -24.12 -2.47 -5.36
N GLY A 130 -23.38 -2.59 -6.45
CA GLY A 130 -21.93 -2.48 -6.53
C GLY A 130 -21.51 -1.14 -7.14
N ASN A 131 -20.21 -0.87 -7.19
CA ASN A 131 -19.71 0.39 -7.76
C ASN A 131 -19.94 0.46 -9.26
N HIS A 132 -19.88 -0.67 -9.98
CA HIS A 132 -20.01 -0.70 -11.42
C HIS A 132 -21.45 -0.44 -11.90
N GLU A 133 -22.45 -0.58 -11.03
CA GLU A 133 -23.82 -0.12 -11.32
C GLU A 133 -23.88 1.39 -11.64
N PHE A 134 -22.90 2.18 -11.16
CA PHE A 134 -22.77 3.61 -11.39
C PHE A 134 -21.88 3.97 -12.60
N ASP A 135 -21.31 3.00 -13.34
CA ASP A 135 -20.40 3.26 -14.47
C ASP A 135 -21.02 4.10 -15.59
N ASN A 136 -22.34 4.06 -15.73
CA ASN A 136 -23.07 4.86 -16.73
C ASN A 136 -23.80 6.05 -16.09
N GLY A 137 -23.43 6.39 -14.86
CA GLY A 137 -24.05 7.41 -14.03
C GLY A 137 -25.44 7.02 -13.57
N VAL A 138 -26.05 7.91 -12.79
CA VAL A 138 -27.40 7.73 -12.25
C VAL A 138 -28.44 7.47 -13.33
N SER A 139 -28.31 8.12 -14.49
CA SER A 139 -29.22 7.90 -15.64
C SER A 139 -29.12 6.51 -16.28
N GLY A 140 -28.01 5.79 -16.07
CA GLY A 140 -27.88 4.38 -16.44
C GLY A 140 -28.38 3.42 -15.37
N LEU A 141 -28.40 3.85 -14.11
CA LEU A 141 -28.80 3.06 -12.95
C LEU A 141 -30.30 3.15 -12.66
N SER A 142 -30.89 4.34 -12.71
CA SER A 142 -32.31 4.57 -12.45
C SER A 142 -33.23 3.62 -13.25
N PRO A 143 -33.11 3.52 -14.58
CA PRO A 143 -33.97 2.61 -15.35
C PRO A 143 -33.71 1.13 -15.05
N PHE A 144 -32.52 0.75 -14.57
CA PHE A 144 -32.28 -0.62 -14.10
C PHE A 144 -33.10 -0.92 -12.86
N ILE A 145 -33.00 -0.06 -11.84
CA ILE A 145 -33.74 -0.20 -10.58
C ILE A 145 -35.26 -0.27 -10.84
N GLU A 146 -35.78 0.57 -11.74
CA GLU A 146 -37.19 0.60 -12.13
C GLU A 146 -37.66 -0.69 -12.80
N ASN A 147 -36.78 -1.39 -13.50
CA ASN A 147 -37.12 -2.59 -14.28
C ASN A 147 -36.80 -3.90 -13.56
N LEU A 148 -36.27 -3.85 -12.33
CA LEU A 148 -36.07 -5.04 -11.52
C LEU A 148 -37.35 -5.47 -10.80
N THR A 149 -37.59 -6.78 -10.76
CA THR A 149 -38.74 -7.38 -10.06
C THR A 149 -38.44 -7.68 -8.58
N CYS A 150 -37.18 -7.58 -8.18
CA CYS A 150 -36.71 -7.75 -6.82
C CYS A 150 -36.29 -6.39 -6.23
N PRO A 151 -36.31 -6.24 -4.89
CA PRO A 151 -35.83 -5.04 -4.22
C PRO A 151 -34.32 -4.85 -4.40
N VAL A 152 -33.93 -3.60 -4.61
CA VAL A 152 -32.53 -3.14 -4.63
C VAL A 152 -32.22 -2.52 -3.27
N LEU A 153 -31.15 -2.96 -2.62
CA LEU A 153 -30.81 -2.55 -1.26
C LEU A 153 -29.51 -1.75 -1.23
N ALA A 154 -29.51 -0.59 -0.58
CA ALA A 154 -28.31 0.18 -0.22
C ALA A 154 -28.66 1.19 0.88
N ALA A 155 -28.29 0.91 2.13
CA ALA A 155 -28.62 1.74 3.28
C ALA A 155 -27.74 2.98 3.44
N ASN A 156 -26.56 2.98 2.82
CA ASN A 156 -25.54 4.00 3.03
C ASN A 156 -25.49 5.06 1.90
N LEU A 157 -26.61 5.26 1.20
CA LEU A 157 -26.74 6.30 0.18
C LEU A 157 -27.53 7.50 0.73
N GLU A 158 -26.93 8.67 0.69
CA GLU A 158 -27.58 9.94 0.97
C GLU A 158 -27.95 10.62 -0.36
N LEU A 159 -29.26 10.73 -0.61
CA LEU A 159 -29.84 11.06 -1.92
C LEU A 159 -30.44 12.47 -1.99
N SER A 160 -30.24 13.31 -0.96
CA SER A 160 -30.79 14.68 -0.92
C SER A 160 -30.36 15.55 -2.11
N LYS A 161 -29.20 15.27 -2.71
CA LYS A 161 -28.70 15.96 -3.92
C LYS A 161 -28.96 15.19 -5.22
N GLU A 162 -29.46 13.96 -5.15
CA GLU A 162 -29.69 13.09 -6.31
C GLU A 162 -31.17 12.68 -6.42
N PRO A 163 -32.05 13.59 -6.89
CA PRO A 163 -33.51 13.38 -6.87
C PRO A 163 -33.99 12.29 -7.85
N GLU A 164 -33.17 11.87 -8.82
CA GLU A 164 -33.51 10.76 -9.73
C GLU A 164 -33.51 9.43 -8.97
N LEU A 165 -32.48 9.16 -8.16
CA LEU A 165 -32.44 7.98 -7.29
C LEU A 165 -33.34 8.14 -6.07
N GLY A 166 -33.43 9.35 -5.47
CA GLY A 166 -34.27 9.59 -4.29
C GLY A 166 -35.78 9.34 -4.51
N LYS A 167 -36.23 9.20 -5.76
CA LYS A 167 -37.62 8.86 -6.12
C LYS A 167 -37.82 7.36 -6.38
N GLN A 168 -36.75 6.57 -6.41
CA GLN A 168 -36.82 5.14 -6.72
C GLN A 168 -37.46 4.38 -5.57
N THR A 169 -38.68 3.91 -5.77
CA THR A 169 -39.41 3.13 -4.75
C THR A 169 -38.89 1.70 -4.57
N ASN A 170 -38.13 1.20 -5.56
CA ASN A 170 -37.52 -0.11 -5.51
C ASN A 170 -36.10 -0.10 -4.92
N LEU A 171 -35.53 1.08 -4.65
CA LEU A 171 -34.31 1.27 -3.89
C LEU A 171 -34.66 1.47 -2.42
N LYS A 172 -34.14 0.61 -1.54
CA LYS A 172 -34.46 0.60 -0.10
C LYS A 172 -33.19 0.44 0.73
N ASN A 173 -33.25 0.80 2.01
CA ASN A 173 -32.14 0.53 2.93
C ASN A 173 -32.08 -0.96 3.28
N SER A 174 -33.25 -1.53 3.58
CA SER A 174 -33.41 -2.93 3.98
C SER A 174 -34.74 -3.53 3.48
N MET A 175 -34.87 -4.86 3.63
CA MET A 175 -36.10 -5.60 3.39
C MET A 175 -36.24 -6.75 4.40
N THR A 176 -37.45 -6.96 4.90
CA THR A 176 -37.78 -8.07 5.79
C THR A 176 -38.51 -9.18 5.05
N PHE A 177 -38.00 -10.40 5.16
CA PHE A 177 -38.59 -11.61 4.58
C PHE A 177 -39.19 -12.48 5.68
N GLU A 178 -40.43 -12.94 5.48
CA GLU A 178 -41.06 -13.90 6.37
C GLU A 178 -40.94 -15.30 5.78
N ILE A 179 -40.17 -16.17 6.45
CA ILE A 179 -39.79 -17.49 5.97
C ILE A 179 -40.16 -18.50 7.05
N SER A 180 -41.10 -19.39 6.74
CA SER A 180 -41.60 -20.40 7.69
C SER A 180 -42.02 -19.80 9.05
N GLY A 181 -42.60 -18.59 9.04
CA GLY A 181 -43.01 -17.85 10.24
C GLY A 181 -41.89 -17.11 10.99
N THR A 182 -40.65 -17.15 10.49
CA THR A 182 -39.50 -16.41 11.03
C THR A 182 -39.20 -15.19 10.17
N LYS A 183 -38.98 -14.02 10.78
CA LYS A 183 -38.60 -12.80 10.07
C LYS A 183 -37.08 -12.69 9.96
N VAL A 184 -36.59 -12.49 8.74
CA VAL A 184 -35.18 -12.27 8.41
C VAL A 184 -35.03 -10.91 7.77
N GLY A 185 -34.20 -10.04 8.35
CA GLY A 185 -33.88 -8.73 7.80
C GLY A 185 -32.66 -8.80 6.89
N VAL A 186 -32.70 -8.12 5.74
CA VAL A 186 -31.56 -7.98 4.83
C VAL A 186 -31.30 -6.50 4.61
N ILE A 187 -30.07 -6.03 4.86
CA ILE A 187 -29.66 -4.64 4.75
C ILE A 187 -28.63 -4.50 3.62
N GLY A 188 -28.82 -3.52 2.73
CA GLY A 188 -27.89 -3.24 1.65
C GLY A 188 -26.72 -2.34 2.07
N TYR A 189 -25.54 -2.50 1.50
CA TYR A 189 -24.44 -1.52 1.62
C TYR A 189 -23.51 -1.53 0.39
N LEU A 190 -22.79 -0.43 0.19
CA LEU A 190 -21.88 -0.22 -0.94
C LEU A 190 -20.65 0.57 -0.50
N THR A 191 -19.47 0.32 -1.08
CA THR A 191 -18.26 1.10 -0.78
C THR A 191 -18.44 2.61 -1.04
N PRO A 192 -18.10 3.48 -0.07
CA PRO A 192 -18.05 4.92 -0.28
C PRO A 192 -17.06 5.35 -1.37
N GLU A 193 -16.09 4.50 -1.70
CA GLU A 193 -15.14 4.73 -2.79
C GLU A 193 -15.82 4.79 -4.16
N THR A 194 -17.07 4.33 -4.29
CA THR A 194 -17.87 4.48 -5.52
C THR A 194 -17.89 5.92 -6.03
N LYS A 195 -17.80 6.91 -5.14
CA LYS A 195 -17.68 8.34 -5.49
C LYS A 195 -16.50 8.63 -6.44
N PHE A 196 -15.43 7.85 -6.32
CA PHE A 196 -14.18 8.00 -7.06
C PHE A 196 -13.96 6.90 -8.12
N LEU A 197 -14.58 5.72 -7.92
CA LEU A 197 -14.42 4.56 -8.80
C LEU A 197 -15.35 4.56 -10.01
N ALA A 198 -16.49 5.26 -9.90
CA ALA A 198 -17.51 5.31 -10.95
C ALA A 198 -17.63 6.71 -11.57
N LYS A 199 -18.59 6.87 -12.48
CA LYS A 199 -18.86 8.18 -13.08
C LYS A 199 -19.33 9.16 -12.01
N GLU A 200 -18.77 10.38 -12.05
CA GLU A 200 -19.16 11.49 -11.18
C GLU A 200 -20.69 11.66 -11.12
N ASN A 201 -21.22 11.79 -9.91
CA ASN A 201 -22.64 11.88 -9.61
C ASN A 201 -22.86 12.64 -8.28
N ASP A 202 -24.10 13.02 -8.00
CA ASP A 202 -24.46 13.82 -6.82
C ASP A 202 -24.84 12.98 -5.58
N VAL A 203 -24.69 11.65 -5.64
CA VAL A 203 -24.89 10.78 -4.47
C VAL A 203 -23.78 11.02 -3.46
N GLU A 204 -24.15 11.13 -2.19
CA GLU A 204 -23.23 11.11 -1.06
C GLU A 204 -23.24 9.70 -0.46
N TYR A 205 -22.07 9.15 -0.18
CA TYR A 205 -21.92 7.79 0.33
C TYR A 205 -21.49 7.85 1.80
N VAL A 206 -22.34 7.33 2.69
CA VAL A 206 -22.08 7.26 4.13
C VAL A 206 -21.20 6.04 4.41
N ASP A 207 -20.37 6.10 5.45
CA ASP A 207 -19.62 4.93 5.94
C ASP A 207 -20.55 3.73 6.18
N GLU A 208 -20.13 2.56 5.73
CA GLU A 208 -20.98 1.36 5.74
C GLU A 208 -21.31 0.92 7.15
N ILE A 209 -20.35 0.98 8.08
CA ILE A 209 -20.53 0.56 9.47
C ILE A 209 -21.52 1.49 10.17
N VAL A 210 -21.43 2.80 9.91
CA VAL A 210 -22.37 3.79 10.46
C VAL A 210 -23.80 3.50 9.99
N ALA A 211 -24.01 3.37 8.67
CA ALA A 211 -25.33 3.14 8.11
C ALA A 211 -25.91 1.78 8.52
N LEU A 212 -25.08 0.73 8.54
CA LEU A 212 -25.50 -0.61 8.97
C LEU A 212 -25.88 -0.64 10.45
N LYS A 213 -25.15 0.06 11.34
CA LYS A 213 -25.53 0.14 12.76
C LYS A 213 -26.90 0.77 12.96
N GLU A 214 -27.18 1.85 12.23
CA GLU A 214 -28.48 2.51 12.29
C GLU A 214 -29.60 1.58 11.82
N GLU A 215 -29.42 0.94 10.68
CA GLU A 215 -30.47 0.10 10.10
C GLU A 215 -30.65 -1.23 10.85
N VAL A 216 -29.59 -1.81 11.42
CA VAL A 216 -29.70 -2.94 12.34
C VAL A 216 -30.55 -2.57 13.55
N ALA A 217 -30.33 -1.40 14.14
CA ALA A 217 -31.13 -0.95 15.27
C ALA A 217 -32.61 -0.77 14.90
N ASN A 218 -32.90 -0.25 13.69
CA ASN A 218 -34.27 -0.14 13.18
C ASN A 218 -34.96 -1.51 13.09
N LEU A 219 -34.30 -2.50 12.46
CA LEU A 219 -34.86 -3.85 12.33
C LEU A 219 -35.04 -4.57 13.68
N GLN A 220 -34.10 -4.39 14.61
CA GLN A 220 -34.22 -4.94 15.96
C GLN A 220 -35.38 -4.32 16.75
N ASN A 221 -35.63 -3.02 16.58
CA ASN A 221 -36.78 -2.35 17.18
C ASN A 221 -38.12 -2.87 16.62
N GLU A 222 -38.12 -3.40 15.40
CA GLU A 222 -39.27 -4.12 14.81
C GLU A 222 -39.38 -5.59 15.27
N GLY A 223 -38.47 -6.04 16.13
CA GLY A 223 -38.44 -7.38 16.69
C GLY A 223 -37.81 -8.43 15.76
N ILE A 224 -37.04 -8.01 14.75
CA ILE A 224 -36.32 -8.90 13.85
C ILE A 224 -35.04 -9.36 14.54
N LYS A 225 -34.83 -10.67 14.58
CA LYS A 225 -33.72 -11.29 15.33
C LYS A 225 -32.57 -11.78 14.45
N ILE A 226 -32.86 -12.10 13.19
CA ILE A 226 -31.88 -12.59 12.22
C ILE A 226 -31.65 -11.50 11.18
N ILE A 227 -30.42 -11.00 11.07
CA ILE A 227 -30.09 -9.87 10.20
C ILE A 227 -28.86 -10.18 9.34
N ILE A 228 -29.02 -9.97 8.03
CA ILE A 228 -28.01 -10.19 7.00
C ILE A 228 -27.60 -8.85 6.40
N ALA A 229 -26.32 -8.55 6.34
CA ALA A 229 -25.79 -7.47 5.52
C ALA A 229 -25.43 -8.01 4.13
N LEU A 230 -25.92 -7.38 3.08
CA LEU A 230 -25.70 -7.73 1.68
C LEU A 230 -25.07 -6.52 0.98
N GLY A 231 -23.82 -6.61 0.53
CA GLY A 231 -23.17 -5.43 0.00
C GLY A 231 -21.82 -5.62 -0.65
N HIS A 232 -21.16 -4.50 -0.92
CA HIS A 232 -20.11 -4.45 -1.94
C HIS A 232 -18.95 -3.52 -1.54
N SER A 233 -18.13 -3.96 -0.59
CA SER A 233 -16.99 -3.15 -0.09
C SER A 233 -15.65 -3.89 0.04
N GLY A 234 -15.60 -5.17 -0.30
CA GLY A 234 -14.38 -5.97 -0.25
C GLY A 234 -14.22 -6.76 1.05
N TYR A 235 -13.63 -7.94 0.95
CA TYR A 235 -13.59 -8.94 2.02
C TYR A 235 -13.04 -8.42 3.36
N LEU A 236 -12.01 -7.56 3.34
CA LEU A 236 -11.45 -6.99 4.59
C LEU A 236 -12.43 -6.03 5.27
N LYS A 237 -13.16 -5.22 4.50
CA LYS A 237 -14.22 -4.35 5.04
C LYS A 237 -15.39 -5.20 5.53
N ASP A 238 -15.73 -6.28 4.85
CA ASP A 238 -16.80 -7.21 5.27
C ASP A 238 -16.48 -7.86 6.64
N LEU A 239 -15.21 -8.25 6.87
CA LEU A 239 -14.74 -8.72 8.18
C LEU A 239 -14.85 -7.63 9.26
N GLN A 240 -14.54 -6.38 8.91
CA GLN A 240 -14.69 -5.24 9.81
C GLN A 240 -16.15 -4.99 10.15
N ILE A 241 -17.05 -5.00 9.16
CA ILE A 241 -18.50 -4.87 9.33
C ILE A 241 -19.04 -5.96 10.26
N ALA A 242 -18.69 -7.23 9.99
CA ALA A 242 -19.13 -8.36 10.82
C ALA A 242 -18.67 -8.23 12.28
N LYS A 243 -17.49 -7.66 12.50
CA LYS A 243 -16.91 -7.45 13.83
C LYS A 243 -17.53 -6.27 14.57
N GLU A 244 -17.78 -5.15 13.88
CA GLU A 244 -18.13 -3.87 14.51
C GLU A 244 -19.63 -3.56 14.54
N VAL A 245 -20.41 -4.15 13.64
CA VAL A 245 -21.87 -3.99 13.59
C VAL A 245 -22.54 -5.11 14.38
N GLU A 246 -22.68 -4.88 15.68
CA GLU A 246 -23.39 -5.78 16.59
C GLU A 246 -24.81 -6.07 16.11
N GLY A 247 -25.23 -7.33 16.17
CA GLY A 247 -26.57 -7.73 15.77
C GLY A 247 -26.66 -8.37 14.38
N LEU A 248 -25.61 -8.27 13.55
CA LEU A 248 -25.52 -9.01 12.29
C LEU A 248 -25.17 -10.48 12.53
N ASP A 249 -25.81 -11.36 11.75
CA ASP A 249 -25.54 -12.80 11.75
C ASP A 249 -24.70 -13.23 10.53
N LEU A 250 -24.87 -12.55 9.40
CA LEU A 250 -24.20 -12.87 8.14
C LEU A 250 -23.88 -11.59 7.36
N VAL A 251 -22.68 -11.52 6.81
CA VAL A 251 -22.26 -10.53 5.81
C VAL A 251 -21.97 -11.25 4.50
N ILE A 252 -22.70 -10.89 3.46
CA ILE A 252 -22.50 -11.35 2.08
C ILE A 252 -21.88 -10.18 1.32
N GLY A 253 -20.65 -10.37 0.83
CA GLY A 253 -19.84 -9.32 0.25
C GLY A 253 -19.48 -9.52 -1.22
N GLY A 254 -18.85 -8.50 -1.82
CA GLY A 254 -18.26 -8.50 -3.17
C GLY A 254 -17.06 -7.56 -3.27
N HIS A 255 -16.74 -7.05 -4.48
CA HIS A 255 -15.74 -6.03 -4.82
C HIS A 255 -14.30 -6.53 -4.95
N SER A 256 -13.85 -7.32 -3.98
CA SER A 256 -12.45 -7.79 -3.94
C SER A 256 -12.19 -9.04 -4.80
N ASN A 257 -13.23 -9.63 -5.39
CA ASN A 257 -13.18 -10.91 -6.11
C ASN A 257 -12.51 -12.04 -5.29
N THR A 258 -12.69 -12.02 -3.96
CA THR A 258 -11.98 -12.92 -3.05
C THR A 258 -12.57 -14.33 -3.15
N PHE A 259 -11.73 -15.32 -3.48
CA PHE A 259 -12.14 -16.72 -3.46
C PHE A 259 -11.99 -17.32 -2.06
N LEU A 260 -13.12 -17.56 -1.39
CA LEU A 260 -13.18 -18.21 -0.08
C LEU A 260 -13.50 -19.70 -0.25
N TRP A 261 -12.70 -20.57 0.35
CA TRP A 261 -12.82 -22.02 0.21
C TRP A 261 -12.18 -22.77 1.38
N ASN A 262 -12.71 -23.96 1.70
CA ASN A 262 -12.10 -24.86 2.67
C ASN A 262 -11.51 -26.09 1.97
N GLY A 263 -10.25 -26.41 2.27
CA GLY A 263 -9.56 -27.58 1.69
C GLY A 263 -8.85 -27.24 0.38
N THR A 264 -8.82 -28.19 -0.56
CA THR A 264 -8.12 -28.02 -1.85
C THR A 264 -8.98 -27.22 -2.83
N SER A 265 -8.40 -26.22 -3.48
CA SER A 265 -9.09 -25.44 -4.52
C SER A 265 -9.61 -26.37 -5.62
N PRO A 266 -10.88 -26.22 -6.06
CA PRO A 266 -11.48 -27.09 -7.06
C PRO A 266 -11.03 -26.77 -8.48
N ASP A 267 -10.39 -25.62 -8.70
CA ASP A 267 -9.89 -25.18 -10.02
C ASP A 267 -8.66 -24.24 -9.87
N ALA A 268 -8.55 -23.20 -10.71
CA ALA A 268 -7.33 -22.39 -10.83
C ALA A 268 -7.19 -21.27 -9.78
N GLU A 269 -8.25 -20.96 -9.04
CA GLU A 269 -8.26 -19.84 -8.10
C GLU A 269 -7.44 -20.12 -6.83
N GLU A 270 -6.70 -19.11 -6.38
CA GLU A 270 -5.99 -19.13 -5.10
C GLU A 270 -6.96 -18.88 -3.94
N ILE A 271 -6.89 -19.71 -2.90
CA ILE A 271 -7.74 -19.58 -1.71
C ILE A 271 -7.24 -18.42 -0.86
N GLN A 272 -8.10 -17.43 -0.64
CA GLN A 272 -7.77 -16.23 0.14
C GLN A 272 -8.34 -16.22 1.56
N GLY A 273 -9.22 -17.17 1.88
CA GLY A 273 -9.79 -17.32 3.22
C GLY A 273 -10.79 -18.48 3.30
N PRO A 274 -11.26 -18.84 4.52
CA PRO A 274 -12.21 -19.92 4.71
C PRO A 274 -13.64 -19.50 4.33
N TYR A 275 -14.46 -20.47 3.90
CA TYR A 275 -15.89 -20.27 3.65
C TYR A 275 -16.74 -21.14 4.59
N PRO A 276 -17.67 -20.58 5.39
CA PRO A 276 -17.72 -19.17 5.75
C PRO A 276 -16.53 -18.77 6.64
N THR A 277 -16.20 -17.49 6.68
CA THR A 277 -15.29 -16.96 7.71
C THR A 277 -16.07 -16.61 8.97
N TYR A 278 -15.58 -17.05 10.12
CA TYR A 278 -16.22 -16.81 11.41
C TYR A 278 -15.60 -15.59 12.10
N VAL A 279 -16.43 -14.63 12.50
CA VAL A 279 -16.01 -13.39 13.16
C VAL A 279 -16.71 -13.26 14.51
N LYS A 280 -15.92 -12.99 15.56
CA LYS A 280 -16.43 -12.75 16.91
C LYS A 280 -16.73 -11.27 17.12
N GLN A 281 -17.95 -10.98 17.54
CA GLN A 281 -18.42 -9.65 17.93
C GLN A 281 -18.06 -9.35 19.39
N ALA A 282 -18.09 -8.08 19.79
CA ALA A 282 -17.75 -7.65 21.14
C ALA A 282 -18.75 -8.18 22.19
N SER A 283 -20.01 -8.42 21.80
CA SER A 283 -21.01 -9.12 22.62
C SER A 283 -20.69 -10.60 22.88
N GLY A 284 -19.72 -11.18 22.16
CA GLY A 284 -19.41 -12.61 22.17
C GLY A 284 -20.21 -13.43 21.16
N ARG A 285 -21.19 -12.82 20.47
CA ARG A 285 -21.91 -13.42 19.34
C ARG A 285 -20.97 -13.68 18.16
N THR A 286 -21.42 -14.52 17.25
CA THR A 286 -20.66 -14.91 16.06
C THR A 286 -21.40 -14.43 14.83
N ALA A 287 -20.74 -13.64 13.99
CA ALA A 287 -21.19 -13.30 12.66
C ALA A 287 -20.36 -14.07 11.63
N LEU A 288 -20.94 -14.35 10.47
CA LEU A 288 -20.28 -15.03 9.37
C LEU A 288 -20.01 -14.05 8.23
N VAL A 289 -18.93 -14.27 7.48
CA VAL A 289 -18.61 -13.54 6.25
C VAL A 289 -18.45 -14.51 5.09
N VAL A 290 -19.09 -14.21 3.96
CA VAL A 290 -19.05 -15.02 2.75
C VAL A 290 -18.86 -14.16 1.49
N GLN A 291 -18.02 -14.66 0.58
CA GLN A 291 -17.90 -14.27 -0.83
C GLN A 291 -17.71 -15.55 -1.64
N ALA A 292 -18.23 -15.60 -2.88
CA ALA A 292 -18.15 -16.82 -3.69
C ALA A 292 -16.91 -16.86 -4.59
N TYR A 293 -16.54 -15.69 -5.13
CA TYR A 293 -15.41 -15.36 -6.04
C TYR A 293 -15.93 -14.24 -6.95
N ALA A 294 -16.05 -14.48 -8.26
CA ALA A 294 -16.50 -13.54 -9.27
C ALA A 294 -17.00 -14.26 -10.54
N TYR A 295 -17.52 -13.47 -11.48
CA TYR A 295 -17.74 -13.85 -12.88
C TYR A 295 -18.69 -15.01 -13.09
N THR A 296 -19.57 -15.29 -12.12
CA THR A 296 -20.51 -16.42 -12.10
C THR A 296 -19.84 -17.80 -12.11
N LYS A 297 -18.52 -17.88 -11.95
CA LYS A 297 -17.82 -19.18 -11.96
C LYS A 297 -18.22 -20.04 -10.75
N TYR A 298 -18.48 -19.38 -9.62
CA TYR A 298 -18.95 -20.00 -8.40
C TYR A 298 -20.28 -19.40 -7.93
N LEU A 299 -21.12 -20.23 -7.31
CA LEU A 299 -22.33 -19.82 -6.59
C LEU A 299 -22.15 -20.16 -5.11
N GLY A 300 -22.18 -19.17 -4.24
CA GLY A 300 -22.10 -19.38 -2.80
C GLY A 300 -23.27 -20.21 -2.30
N LYS A 301 -23.01 -21.19 -1.45
CA LYS A 301 -24.02 -22.05 -0.80
C LYS A 301 -23.70 -22.19 0.67
N LEU A 302 -24.57 -21.70 1.55
CA LEU A 302 -24.42 -21.78 3.00
C LEU A 302 -25.73 -22.23 3.64
N HIS A 303 -25.71 -23.36 4.34
CA HIS A 303 -26.83 -23.83 5.17
C HIS A 303 -26.61 -23.34 6.59
N MET A 304 -27.59 -22.63 7.14
CA MET A 304 -27.57 -22.05 8.48
C MET A 304 -28.73 -22.59 9.30
N VAL A 305 -28.46 -22.88 10.57
CA VAL A 305 -29.44 -23.32 11.55
C VAL A 305 -29.42 -22.33 12.70
N PHE A 306 -30.59 -21.79 13.03
CA PHE A 306 -30.80 -20.83 14.11
C PHE A 306 -31.67 -21.44 15.21
N ASP A 307 -31.47 -21.00 16.45
CA ASP A 307 -32.37 -21.31 17.56
C ASP A 307 -33.59 -20.36 17.61
N SER A 308 -34.49 -20.58 18.57
CA SER A 308 -35.68 -19.73 18.77
C SER A 308 -35.39 -18.27 19.17
N ASN A 309 -34.15 -17.97 19.58
CA ASN A 309 -33.68 -16.62 19.86
C ASN A 309 -33.04 -15.95 18.64
N GLY A 310 -32.90 -16.67 17.51
CA GLY A 310 -32.24 -16.17 16.31
C GLY A 310 -30.71 -16.31 16.37
N GLU A 311 -30.16 -17.09 17.31
CA GLU A 311 -28.72 -17.33 17.40
C GLU A 311 -28.29 -18.50 16.52
N ILE A 312 -27.12 -18.38 15.88
CA ILE A 312 -26.56 -19.42 15.01
C ILE A 312 -26.17 -20.65 15.84
N VAL A 313 -26.81 -21.78 15.56
CA VAL A 313 -26.47 -23.10 16.12
C VAL A 313 -25.38 -23.76 15.30
N SER A 314 -25.49 -23.70 13.97
CA SER A 314 -24.50 -24.24 13.04
C SER A 314 -24.57 -23.54 11.69
N ALA A 315 -23.43 -23.48 11.02
CA ALA A 315 -23.34 -23.04 9.63
C ALA A 315 -22.35 -23.93 8.86
N ASP A 316 -22.79 -24.48 7.74
CA ASP A 316 -21.96 -25.34 6.88
C ASP A 316 -22.23 -25.03 5.42
N GLY A 317 -21.17 -25.02 4.62
CA GLY A 317 -21.30 -24.69 3.21
C GLY A 317 -19.96 -24.47 2.52
N GLN A 318 -20.05 -24.37 1.19
CA GLN A 318 -18.94 -24.05 0.31
C GLN A 318 -19.50 -23.53 -1.02
N PRO A 319 -18.77 -22.68 -1.76
CA PRO A 319 -19.19 -22.30 -3.10
C PRO A 319 -19.33 -23.53 -4.01
N ILE A 320 -20.25 -23.46 -4.98
CA ILE A 320 -20.46 -24.48 -5.99
C ILE A 320 -19.72 -24.03 -7.25
N LEU A 321 -18.74 -24.82 -7.70
CA LEU A 321 -18.14 -24.63 -9.03
C LEU A 321 -19.19 -24.91 -10.10
N LEU A 322 -19.52 -23.92 -10.92
CA LEU A 322 -20.52 -24.05 -11.97
C LEU A 322 -19.89 -24.55 -13.27
N ASP A 323 -19.32 -25.75 -13.25
CA ASP A 323 -18.68 -26.38 -14.41
C ASP A 323 -19.68 -27.07 -15.35
N ASN A 324 -19.16 -27.85 -16.31
CA ASN A 324 -19.95 -28.54 -17.31
C ASN A 324 -20.95 -29.58 -16.74
N SER A 325 -20.78 -30.03 -15.50
CA SER A 325 -21.62 -31.03 -14.84
C SER A 325 -22.99 -30.47 -14.43
N ILE A 326 -23.12 -29.15 -14.27
CA ILE A 326 -24.35 -28.48 -13.84
C ILE A 326 -25.20 -28.08 -15.05
N PRO A 327 -26.40 -28.64 -15.31
CA PRO A 327 -27.21 -28.27 -16.47
C PRO A 327 -27.48 -26.76 -16.60
N GLN A 328 -27.66 -26.30 -17.84
CA GLN A 328 -28.10 -24.92 -18.12
C GLN A 328 -29.63 -24.85 -18.18
N ASP A 329 -30.21 -23.90 -17.44
CA ASP A 329 -31.63 -23.59 -17.49
C ASP A 329 -32.06 -23.12 -18.90
N GLN A 330 -33.08 -23.77 -19.45
CA GLN A 330 -33.46 -23.57 -20.85
C GLN A 330 -34.10 -22.20 -21.11
N GLU A 331 -34.85 -21.65 -20.14
CA GLU A 331 -35.48 -20.33 -20.28
C GLU A 331 -34.42 -19.22 -20.29
N THR A 332 -33.48 -19.29 -19.34
CA THR A 332 -32.36 -18.34 -19.26
C THR A 332 -31.44 -18.47 -20.47
N LEU A 333 -31.20 -19.69 -20.96
CA LEU A 333 -30.41 -19.93 -22.18
C LEU A 333 -31.08 -19.35 -23.44
N GLN A 334 -32.41 -19.30 -23.50
CA GLN A 334 -33.12 -18.64 -24.60
C GLN A 334 -32.89 -17.12 -24.61
N ILE A 335 -32.75 -16.49 -23.43
CA ILE A 335 -32.37 -15.06 -23.31
C ILE A 335 -30.97 -14.86 -23.90
N VAL A 336 -29.99 -15.68 -23.50
CA VAL A 336 -28.61 -15.66 -24.05
C VAL A 336 -28.64 -15.75 -25.58
N ASN A 337 -29.37 -16.75 -26.12
CA ASN A 337 -29.46 -17.00 -27.55
C ASN A 337 -30.12 -15.85 -28.34
N ARG A 338 -31.07 -15.13 -27.73
CA ARG A 338 -31.75 -13.99 -28.35
C ARG A 338 -30.77 -12.84 -28.62
N TYR A 339 -30.00 -12.47 -27.61
CA TYR A 339 -29.04 -11.36 -27.71
C TYR A 339 -27.76 -11.76 -28.46
N SER A 340 -27.30 -13.01 -28.36
CA SER A 340 -26.04 -13.48 -28.98
C SER A 340 -26.00 -13.27 -30.50
N LYS A 341 -27.13 -13.46 -31.18
CA LYS A 341 -27.21 -13.33 -32.66
C LYS A 341 -26.87 -11.93 -33.14
N GLN A 342 -27.34 -10.91 -32.42
CA GLN A 342 -27.08 -9.51 -32.75
C GLN A 342 -25.66 -9.10 -32.32
N LEU A 343 -25.20 -9.60 -31.17
CA LEU A 343 -23.86 -9.36 -30.66
C LEU A 343 -22.78 -9.85 -31.64
N LYS A 344 -22.89 -11.11 -32.10
CA LYS A 344 -21.92 -11.74 -33.02
C LYS A 344 -21.66 -10.93 -34.29
N ASN A 345 -22.69 -10.34 -34.88
CA ASN A 345 -22.53 -9.49 -36.07
C ASN A 345 -21.69 -8.24 -35.81
N LEU A 346 -21.66 -7.74 -34.57
CA LEU A 346 -20.90 -6.56 -34.16
C LEU A 346 -19.49 -6.93 -33.67
N THR A 347 -19.33 -8.12 -33.08
CA THR A 347 -18.14 -8.48 -32.29
C THR A 347 -17.22 -9.52 -32.94
N ASP A 348 -17.70 -10.38 -33.84
CA ASP A 348 -16.93 -11.52 -34.40
C ASP A 348 -15.90 -11.11 -35.48
N ASN A 349 -15.86 -9.82 -35.83
CA ASN A 349 -14.87 -9.30 -36.77
C ASN A 349 -13.46 -9.44 -36.18
N ILE A 350 -12.61 -10.25 -36.82
CA ILE A 350 -11.20 -10.38 -36.48
C ILE A 350 -10.45 -9.11 -36.87
N VAL A 351 -9.73 -8.53 -35.91
CA VAL A 351 -8.97 -7.28 -36.04
C VAL A 351 -7.47 -7.50 -36.02
N GLY A 352 -7.01 -8.66 -35.57
CA GLY A 352 -5.58 -9.00 -35.56
C GLY A 352 -5.32 -10.44 -35.13
N GLU A 353 -4.05 -10.76 -34.91
CA GLU A 353 -3.62 -12.02 -34.31
C GLU A 353 -2.42 -11.78 -33.38
N THR A 354 -2.28 -12.61 -32.34
CA THR A 354 -1.13 -12.61 -31.43
C THR A 354 -0.51 -14.00 -31.34
N SER A 355 0.83 -14.05 -31.27
CA SER A 355 1.59 -15.28 -31.02
C SER A 355 1.90 -15.51 -29.54
N VAL A 356 1.51 -14.57 -28.66
CA VAL A 356 1.75 -14.62 -27.22
C VAL A 356 0.45 -14.38 -26.45
N VAL A 357 0.40 -14.85 -25.21
CA VAL A 357 -0.64 -14.46 -24.24
C VAL A 357 -0.50 -12.97 -23.98
N LEU A 358 -1.55 -12.19 -24.21
CA LEU A 358 -1.62 -10.80 -23.78
C LEU A 358 -2.22 -10.78 -22.37
N ASP A 359 -1.36 -10.60 -21.38
CA ASP A 359 -1.72 -10.61 -19.97
C ASP A 359 -2.32 -9.25 -19.58
N GLY A 360 -3.62 -9.23 -19.31
CA GLY A 360 -4.34 -8.08 -18.78
C GLY A 360 -4.53 -8.10 -17.27
N LEU A 361 -4.56 -9.29 -16.66
CA LEU A 361 -4.80 -9.43 -15.22
C LEU A 361 -3.58 -9.02 -14.39
N GLY A 362 -2.37 -9.28 -14.90
CA GLY A 362 -1.13 -8.83 -14.26
C GLY A 362 -0.91 -7.32 -14.28
N CYS A 363 -1.59 -6.58 -15.18
CA CYS A 363 -1.39 -5.14 -15.40
C CYS A 363 -1.70 -4.24 -14.19
N GLN A 364 -2.44 -4.75 -13.20
CA GLN A 364 -2.81 -3.97 -12.01
C GLN A 364 -1.70 -3.94 -10.96
N GLN A 365 -0.71 -4.85 -11.05
CA GLN A 365 0.33 -5.01 -10.04
C GLN A 365 1.73 -4.76 -10.60
N LYS A 366 1.88 -4.77 -11.92
CA LYS A 366 3.16 -4.61 -12.61
C LYS A 366 2.98 -4.22 -14.07
N GLU A 367 4.10 -3.89 -14.72
CA GLU A 367 4.13 -3.77 -16.18
C GLU A 367 3.70 -5.09 -16.84
N CYS A 368 2.86 -4.98 -17.88
CA CYS A 368 2.32 -6.11 -18.60
C CYS A 368 2.34 -5.82 -20.12
N ASN A 369 2.41 -6.88 -20.93
CA ASN A 369 2.49 -6.71 -22.38
C ASN A 369 1.20 -6.15 -23.01
N LEU A 370 0.02 -6.45 -22.44
CA LEU A 370 -1.25 -5.90 -22.94
C LEU A 370 -1.37 -4.41 -22.62
N GLY A 371 -0.93 -3.98 -21.43
CA GLY A 371 -0.88 -2.57 -21.04
C GLY A 371 0.02 -1.75 -21.94
N ASN A 372 1.23 -2.27 -22.24
CA ASN A 372 2.15 -1.65 -23.20
C ASN A 372 1.52 -1.55 -24.60
N LEU A 373 0.92 -2.63 -25.09
CA LEU A 373 0.23 -2.64 -26.39
C LEU A 373 -0.89 -1.58 -26.46
N ILE A 374 -1.67 -1.43 -25.38
CA ILE A 374 -2.76 -0.44 -25.33
C ILE A 374 -2.19 0.98 -25.33
N ALA A 375 -1.19 1.27 -24.50
CA ALA A 375 -0.55 2.58 -24.47
C ALA A 375 0.06 2.95 -25.83
N ASP A 376 0.77 2.01 -26.48
CA ASP A 376 1.32 2.17 -27.82
C ASP A 376 0.22 2.43 -28.85
N ALA A 377 -0.90 1.70 -28.78
CA ALA A 377 -2.03 1.89 -29.69
C ALA A 377 -2.70 3.26 -29.51
N MET A 378 -2.85 3.75 -28.28
CA MET A 378 -3.36 5.09 -27.99
C MET A 378 -2.48 6.17 -28.62
N PHE A 379 -1.17 6.05 -28.40
CA PHE A 379 -0.17 6.94 -28.97
C PHE A 379 -0.18 6.89 -30.50
N TYR A 380 -0.08 5.71 -31.10
CA TYR A 380 -0.02 5.54 -32.55
C TYR A 380 -1.26 6.12 -33.26
N THR A 381 -2.46 5.86 -32.73
CA THR A 381 -3.73 6.40 -33.25
C THR A 381 -3.72 7.92 -33.32
N TYR A 382 -3.18 8.59 -32.29
CA TYR A 382 -3.07 10.04 -32.28
C TYR A 382 -2.09 10.54 -33.35
N THR A 383 -0.89 9.94 -33.40
CA THR A 383 0.17 10.34 -34.32
C THR A 383 -0.21 10.23 -35.80
N GLU A 384 -1.03 9.24 -36.20
CA GLU A 384 -1.51 9.12 -37.58
C GLU A 384 -2.39 10.30 -38.03
N SER A 385 -3.07 10.95 -37.07
CA SER A 385 -3.98 12.07 -37.34
C SER A 385 -3.33 13.45 -37.19
N TYR A 386 -2.14 13.52 -36.58
CA TYR A 386 -1.43 14.76 -36.31
C TYR A 386 -0.83 15.36 -37.59
N LYS A 387 -0.95 16.69 -37.75
CA LYS A 387 -0.50 17.44 -38.95
C LYS A 387 0.38 18.65 -38.62
N GLY A 388 1.12 18.60 -37.53
CA GLY A 388 2.04 19.69 -37.16
C GLY A 388 3.45 19.53 -37.75
N ASP A 389 4.32 20.47 -37.39
CA ASP A 389 5.70 20.57 -37.92
C ASP A 389 6.70 19.59 -37.26
N HIS A 390 6.23 18.74 -36.34
CA HIS A 390 7.02 17.75 -35.60
C HIS A 390 6.41 16.35 -35.72
N TRP A 391 7.10 15.33 -35.22
CA TRP A 391 6.64 13.95 -35.33
C TRP A 391 5.39 13.66 -34.46
N THR A 392 5.23 14.37 -33.33
CA THR A 392 3.99 14.50 -32.55
C THR A 392 4.11 15.67 -31.56
N ASP A 393 2.99 16.16 -31.04
CA ASP A 393 2.85 17.04 -29.87
C ASP A 393 2.34 16.30 -28.61
N VAL A 394 1.98 15.01 -28.70
CA VAL A 394 1.58 14.17 -27.56
C VAL A 394 2.45 12.91 -27.51
N PRO A 395 3.66 12.99 -26.93
CA PRO A 395 4.63 11.90 -26.97
C PRO A 395 4.43 10.81 -25.89
N ILE A 396 3.43 10.94 -25.02
CA ILE A 396 3.20 10.07 -23.87
C ILE A 396 1.75 9.61 -23.87
N ALA A 397 1.53 8.30 -23.72
CA ALA A 397 0.23 7.71 -23.45
C ALA A 397 0.28 6.96 -22.12
N MET A 398 -0.79 7.05 -21.33
CA MET A 398 -0.91 6.37 -20.05
C MET A 398 -2.29 5.74 -19.91
N ILE A 399 -2.34 4.55 -19.32
CA ILE A 399 -3.56 3.88 -18.95
C ILE A 399 -3.36 3.22 -17.59
N GLN A 400 -4.30 3.41 -16.66
CA GLN A 400 -4.27 2.74 -15.37
C GLN A 400 -4.60 1.25 -15.53
N GLY A 401 -3.88 0.38 -14.81
CA GLY A 401 -4.08 -1.07 -14.87
C GLY A 401 -5.52 -1.51 -14.56
N GLY A 402 -6.22 -0.77 -13.70
CA GLY A 402 -7.64 -1.03 -13.38
C GLY A 402 -8.60 -0.90 -14.56
N GLY A 403 -8.21 -0.15 -15.61
CA GLY A 403 -8.98 -0.02 -16.86
C GLY A 403 -8.90 -1.25 -17.78
N ILE A 404 -7.98 -2.18 -17.51
CA ILE A 404 -7.72 -3.40 -18.28
C ILE A 404 -8.38 -4.57 -17.55
N ARG A 405 -9.41 -5.18 -18.15
CA ARG A 405 -10.34 -6.09 -17.44
C ARG A 405 -10.28 -7.56 -17.87
N ALA A 406 -9.46 -7.88 -18.87
CA ALA A 406 -9.33 -9.25 -19.38
C ALA A 406 -7.94 -9.47 -20.00
N SER A 407 -7.51 -10.72 -20.04
CA SER A 407 -6.38 -11.18 -20.84
C SER A 407 -6.87 -11.75 -22.18
N ILE A 408 -6.00 -11.79 -23.19
CA ILE A 408 -6.28 -12.43 -24.48
C ILE A 408 -5.31 -13.62 -24.66
N ALA A 409 -5.85 -14.85 -24.64
CA ALA A 409 -5.12 -16.06 -25.02
C ALA A 409 -6.04 -17.25 -25.33
N HIS A 410 -5.69 -18.02 -26.36
CA HIS A 410 -6.13 -19.40 -26.55
C HIS A 410 -4.90 -20.31 -26.58
N VAL A 411 -4.93 -21.42 -25.85
CA VAL A 411 -3.76 -22.28 -25.65
C VAL A 411 -3.29 -22.93 -26.98
N ASP A 412 -1.98 -22.86 -27.24
CA ASP A 412 -1.16 -23.58 -28.23
C ASP A 412 -1.15 -23.16 -29.73
N THR A 413 -1.66 -21.99 -30.12
CA THR A 413 -1.51 -21.45 -31.50
C THR A 413 -1.55 -19.92 -31.56
N SER A 414 -1.21 -19.32 -32.73
CA SER A 414 -1.58 -17.94 -33.08
C SER A 414 -3.06 -17.72 -32.75
N THR A 415 -3.35 -16.76 -31.88
CA THR A 415 -4.70 -16.42 -31.42
C THR A 415 -5.23 -15.24 -32.23
N LYS A 416 -6.34 -15.44 -32.94
CA LYS A 416 -7.04 -14.34 -33.61
C LYS A 416 -7.72 -13.46 -32.57
N ILE A 417 -7.50 -12.15 -32.68
CA ILE A 417 -8.09 -11.13 -31.82
C ILE A 417 -9.34 -10.60 -32.53
N SER A 418 -10.50 -10.74 -31.90
CA SER A 418 -11.77 -10.18 -32.36
C SER A 418 -12.05 -8.82 -31.72
N LYS A 419 -13.03 -8.08 -32.27
CA LYS A 419 -13.56 -6.89 -31.59
C LYS A 419 -14.16 -7.22 -30.22
N ALA A 420 -14.72 -8.43 -30.06
CA ALA A 420 -15.24 -8.91 -28.78
C ALA A 420 -14.14 -8.92 -27.71
N ASP A 421 -12.95 -9.42 -28.08
CA ASP A 421 -11.81 -9.52 -27.16
C ASP A 421 -11.34 -8.13 -26.72
N LEU A 422 -11.20 -7.18 -27.66
CA LEU A 422 -10.82 -5.81 -27.31
C LEU A 422 -11.86 -5.11 -26.43
N ILE A 423 -13.15 -5.32 -26.66
CA ILE A 423 -14.21 -4.75 -25.82
C ILE A 423 -14.20 -5.38 -24.41
N ALA A 424 -13.87 -6.68 -24.29
CA ALA A 424 -13.72 -7.32 -23.00
C ALA A 424 -12.50 -6.77 -22.22
N VAL A 425 -11.41 -6.44 -22.91
CA VAL A 425 -10.22 -5.82 -22.31
C VAL A 425 -10.51 -4.38 -21.87
N LEU A 426 -11.18 -3.56 -22.71
CA LEU A 426 -11.46 -2.13 -22.49
C LEU A 426 -12.97 -1.81 -22.48
N PRO A 427 -13.73 -2.24 -21.46
CA PRO A 427 -15.20 -2.22 -21.49
C PRO A 427 -15.84 -0.85 -21.21
N PHE A 428 -15.07 0.14 -20.75
CA PHE A 428 -15.60 1.40 -20.23
C PHE A 428 -15.99 2.44 -21.29
N GLY A 429 -15.58 2.25 -22.55
CA GLY A 429 -16.02 3.09 -23.68
C GLY A 429 -15.65 4.58 -23.57
N GLY A 430 -14.52 4.90 -22.93
CA GLY A 430 -14.05 6.26 -22.71
C GLY A 430 -13.43 6.94 -23.94
N ASN A 431 -13.29 8.26 -23.88
CA ASN A 431 -12.58 9.04 -24.88
C ASN A 431 -11.10 9.17 -24.53
N LEU A 432 -10.22 9.05 -25.52
CA LEU A 432 -8.83 9.48 -25.36
C LEU A 432 -8.81 10.99 -25.15
N THR A 433 -8.22 11.41 -24.03
CA THR A 433 -8.15 12.81 -23.64
C THR A 433 -6.69 13.23 -23.62
N ILE A 434 -6.39 14.33 -24.29
CA ILE A 434 -5.08 14.95 -24.27
C ILE A 434 -5.07 15.92 -23.10
N VAL A 435 -4.09 15.76 -22.22
CA VAL A 435 -3.87 16.67 -21.08
C VAL A 435 -2.48 17.27 -21.19
N THR A 436 -2.39 18.57 -20.94
CA THR A 436 -1.11 19.24 -20.79
C THR A 436 -0.78 19.27 -19.30
N VAL A 437 0.25 18.53 -18.92
CA VAL A 437 0.73 18.41 -17.55
C VAL A 437 2.21 18.72 -17.51
N ASN A 438 2.70 19.20 -16.37
CA ASN A 438 4.13 19.36 -16.16
C ASN A 438 4.73 18.03 -15.65
N GLY A 439 6.07 17.93 -15.66
CA GLY A 439 6.76 16.73 -15.18
C GLY A 439 6.44 16.36 -13.73
N SER A 440 6.15 17.33 -12.87
CA SER A 440 5.80 17.07 -11.46
C SER A 440 4.46 16.34 -11.30
N ILE A 441 3.50 16.58 -12.20
CA ILE A 441 2.22 15.86 -12.21
C ILE A 441 2.43 14.43 -12.74
N ILE A 442 3.28 14.25 -13.76
CA ILE A 442 3.63 12.91 -14.26
C ILE A 442 4.27 12.08 -13.14
N LEU A 443 5.20 12.66 -12.38
CA LEU A 443 5.81 12.01 -11.23
C LEU A 443 4.77 11.70 -10.16
N GLN A 444 3.91 12.65 -9.76
CA GLN A 444 2.82 12.37 -8.79
C GLN A 444 1.89 11.24 -9.26
N MET A 445 1.57 11.18 -10.56
CA MET A 445 0.77 10.10 -11.12
C MET A 445 1.47 8.73 -11.01
N LEU A 446 2.79 8.69 -11.18
CA LEU A 446 3.59 7.46 -11.05
C LEU A 446 3.84 7.09 -9.57
N GLU A 447 4.14 8.07 -8.72
CA GLU A 447 4.35 7.96 -7.27
C GLU A 447 3.08 7.54 -6.53
N HIS A 448 1.90 7.97 -6.99
CA HIS A 448 0.62 7.42 -6.52
C HIS A 448 0.55 5.88 -6.62
N SER A 449 1.48 5.24 -7.33
CA SER A 449 1.62 3.80 -7.47
C SER A 449 2.70 3.13 -6.58
N SER A 450 3.42 3.81 -5.65
CA SER A 450 4.47 3.20 -4.78
C SER A 450 4.87 4.02 -3.51
N LEU A 451 5.21 3.40 -2.35
CA LEU A 451 5.37 4.10 -1.03
C LEU A 451 6.58 3.73 -0.10
N GLY A 452 7.03 4.69 0.76
CA GLY A 452 7.60 4.53 2.14
C GLY A 452 8.59 5.63 2.70
N ASN A 453 8.34 6.24 3.89
CA ASN A 453 9.13 7.14 4.80
C ASN A 453 9.59 8.62 4.59
N HIS A 454 9.38 9.38 3.53
CA HIS A 454 8.46 9.31 2.40
C HIS A 454 6.98 9.07 2.68
N GLU A 455 6.53 8.85 3.92
CA GLU A 455 5.08 8.83 4.17
C GLU A 455 4.47 10.23 3.97
N PHE A 456 5.26 11.30 4.17
CA PHE A 456 4.89 12.68 3.86
C PHE A 456 5.50 13.24 2.57
N ASP A 457 6.36 12.50 1.85
CA ASP A 457 6.96 13.01 0.60
C ASP A 457 5.88 13.19 -0.47
N GLU A 458 4.91 12.28 -0.47
CA GLU A 458 3.64 12.36 -1.20
C GLU A 458 2.56 13.15 -0.44
N ALA A 459 2.99 14.03 0.48
CA ALA A 459 2.16 14.81 1.37
C ALA A 459 1.19 13.95 2.22
N VAL A 460 0.11 14.56 2.69
CA VAL A 460 -0.91 13.90 3.53
C VAL A 460 -1.64 12.78 2.78
N SER A 461 -1.71 12.89 1.45
CA SER A 461 -2.34 11.92 0.55
C SER A 461 -1.67 10.54 0.55
N GLY A 462 -0.34 10.46 0.69
CA GLY A 462 0.37 9.19 0.82
C GLY A 462 0.29 8.58 2.21
N LEU A 463 0.22 9.44 3.24
CA LEU A 463 0.23 9.02 4.64
C LEU A 463 -1.08 8.37 5.10
N VAL A 464 -2.23 8.91 4.72
CA VAL A 464 -3.55 8.42 5.19
C VAL A 464 -3.79 6.94 4.84
N PRO A 465 -3.58 6.49 3.58
CA PRO A 465 -3.71 5.08 3.24
C PRO A 465 -2.74 4.17 4.01
N PHE A 466 -1.51 4.63 4.23
CA PHE A 466 -0.53 3.90 5.03
C PHE A 466 -1.04 3.69 6.46
N ILE A 467 -1.50 4.76 7.13
CA ILE A 467 -2.03 4.68 8.50
C ILE A 467 -3.24 3.72 8.58
N ARG A 468 -4.14 3.76 7.60
CA ARG A 468 -5.35 2.92 7.57
C ARG A 468 -5.07 1.43 7.39
N ASN A 469 -4.01 1.09 6.68
CA ASN A 469 -3.65 -0.30 6.40
C ASN A 469 -2.81 -0.95 7.52
N LEU A 470 -2.39 -0.18 8.53
CA LEU A 470 -1.67 -0.73 9.69
C LEU A 470 -2.64 -1.35 10.70
N THR A 471 -2.30 -2.54 11.18
CA THR A 471 -3.02 -3.21 12.27
C THR A 471 -2.67 -2.66 13.65
N THR A 472 -1.65 -1.80 13.73
CA THR A 472 -1.16 -1.17 14.95
C THR A 472 -1.35 0.35 14.91
N PRO A 473 -1.61 1.00 16.07
CA PRO A 473 -1.73 2.46 16.15
C PRO A 473 -0.42 3.17 15.78
N VAL A 474 -0.55 4.27 15.06
CA VAL A 474 0.54 5.22 14.80
C VAL A 474 0.47 6.33 15.83
N LEU A 475 1.60 6.62 16.50
CA LEU A 475 1.63 7.56 17.62
C LEU A 475 2.36 8.85 17.25
N ALA A 476 1.72 10.01 17.45
CA ALA A 476 2.36 11.32 17.36
C ALA A 476 1.60 12.39 18.16
N ALA A 477 2.11 12.74 19.35
CA ALA A 477 1.46 13.68 20.28
C ALA A 477 1.63 15.15 19.90
N ASN A 478 2.64 15.47 19.09
CA ASN A 478 3.06 16.84 18.76
C ASN A 478 2.58 17.33 17.39
N LEU A 479 1.67 16.62 16.74
CA LEU A 479 1.02 17.08 15.51
C LEU A 479 -0.09 18.09 15.84
N ILE A 480 -0.09 19.20 15.11
CA ILE A 480 -1.17 20.19 15.11
C ILE A 480 -1.86 20.08 13.74
N LEU A 481 -3.07 19.54 13.75
CA LEU A 481 -3.81 19.10 12.56
C LEU A 481 -4.90 20.08 12.12
N ASP A 482 -4.88 21.32 12.64
CA ASP A 482 -5.89 22.37 12.40
C ASP A 482 -6.15 22.71 10.92
N LYS A 483 -5.20 22.37 10.05
CA LYS A 483 -5.24 22.61 8.60
C LYS A 483 -5.21 21.34 7.76
N VAL A 484 -5.36 20.17 8.40
CA VAL A 484 -5.20 18.85 7.78
C VAL A 484 -6.31 17.92 8.29
N PRO A 485 -7.56 18.14 7.86
CA PRO A 485 -8.72 17.41 8.38
C PRO A 485 -8.66 15.91 8.07
N GLU A 486 -7.91 15.50 7.03
CA GLU A 486 -7.76 14.09 6.67
C GLU A 486 -7.02 13.28 7.75
N LEU A 487 -6.08 13.90 8.47
CA LEU A 487 -5.36 13.28 9.58
C LEU A 487 -6.04 13.52 10.93
N GLU A 488 -6.73 14.65 11.09
CA GLU A 488 -7.39 15.00 12.36
C GLU A 488 -8.41 13.96 12.80
N HIS A 489 -9.06 13.30 11.84
CA HIS A 489 -10.10 12.29 12.08
C HIS A 489 -9.63 10.86 11.85
N GLU A 490 -8.33 10.64 11.63
CA GLU A 490 -7.81 9.30 11.34
C GLU A 490 -7.74 8.45 12.62
N PRO A 491 -8.59 7.42 12.78
CA PRO A 491 -8.72 6.67 14.05
C PRO A 491 -7.46 5.92 14.45
N ASN A 492 -6.63 5.54 13.49
CA ASN A 492 -5.39 4.82 13.75
C ASN A 492 -4.20 5.76 14.02
N LEU A 493 -4.39 7.09 14.00
CA LEU A 493 -3.43 8.09 14.44
C LEU A 493 -3.79 8.60 15.85
N GLN A 494 -2.94 8.30 16.82
CA GLN A 494 -3.18 8.61 18.24
C GLN A 494 -2.02 9.41 18.83
N LYS A 495 -2.27 10.15 19.92
CA LYS A 495 -1.19 10.83 20.64
C LYS A 495 -0.41 9.86 21.52
N SER A 496 -1.14 8.95 22.16
CA SER A 496 -0.63 7.96 23.07
C SER A 496 -1.55 6.75 23.15
N ILE A 497 -1.02 5.64 23.69
CA ILE A 497 -1.78 4.44 24.05
C ILE A 497 -1.46 4.01 25.48
N ILE A 498 -2.36 3.23 26.09
CA ILE A 498 -2.14 2.59 27.38
C ILE A 498 -2.03 1.09 27.18
N LEU A 499 -0.88 0.51 27.51
CA LEU A 499 -0.67 -0.92 27.60
C LEU A 499 -0.98 -1.39 29.02
N LEU A 500 -1.73 -2.50 29.14
CA LEU A 500 -2.02 -3.13 30.43
C LEU A 500 -1.22 -4.43 30.54
N ILE A 501 -0.17 -4.43 31.37
CA ILE A 501 0.69 -5.60 31.56
C ILE A 501 0.58 -6.03 33.03
N HIS A 502 0.05 -7.23 33.27
CA HIS A 502 -0.18 -7.76 34.63
C HIS A 502 -0.91 -6.79 35.58
N GLY A 503 -1.87 -6.02 35.06
CA GLY A 503 -2.63 -5.03 35.83
C GLY A 503 -1.95 -3.66 36.00
N ILE A 504 -0.74 -3.47 35.48
CA ILE A 504 -0.01 -2.20 35.48
C ILE A 504 -0.27 -1.47 34.16
N LYS A 505 -0.67 -0.20 34.25
CA LYS A 505 -0.87 0.68 33.09
C LYS A 505 0.43 1.38 32.71
N ILE A 506 0.85 1.20 31.47
CA ILE A 506 2.02 1.83 30.85
C ILE A 506 1.55 2.74 29.73
N GLY A 507 1.92 4.02 29.77
CA GLY A 507 1.63 4.98 28.72
C GLY A 507 2.74 5.02 27.68
N VAL A 508 2.41 4.85 26.41
CA VAL A 508 3.35 5.03 25.29
C VAL A 508 2.94 6.27 24.51
N ILE A 509 3.82 7.24 24.39
CA ILE A 509 3.57 8.57 23.83
C ILE A 509 4.40 8.76 22.57
N GLY A 510 3.74 9.05 21.45
CA GLY A 510 4.41 9.28 20.18
C GLY A 510 5.00 10.68 20.05
N TYR A 511 6.11 10.84 19.34
CA TYR A 511 6.61 12.17 18.94
C TYR A 511 7.42 12.12 17.63
N LEU A 512 7.45 13.24 16.92
CA LEU A 512 8.16 13.40 15.64
C LEU A 512 8.89 14.75 15.60
N THR A 513 10.01 14.86 14.88
CA THR A 513 10.73 16.14 14.74
C THR A 513 9.86 17.23 14.11
N PRO A 514 9.80 18.45 14.69
CA PRO A 514 9.21 19.61 14.03
C PRO A 514 9.90 20.02 12.73
N GLU A 515 11.12 19.53 12.48
CA GLU A 515 11.83 19.74 11.23
C GLU A 515 11.16 19.04 10.04
N THR A 516 10.24 18.08 10.25
CA THR A 516 9.49 17.41 9.18
C THR A 516 8.78 18.40 8.24
N ARG A 517 8.38 19.59 8.73
CA ARG A 517 7.83 20.66 7.88
C ARG A 517 8.80 21.15 6.79
N PHE A 518 10.10 20.96 6.97
CA PHE A 518 11.16 21.35 6.04
C PHE A 518 11.71 20.16 5.26
N LEU A 519 11.65 18.97 5.85
CA LEU A 519 12.08 17.72 5.22
C LEU A 519 11.05 17.24 4.19
N ALA A 520 9.76 17.58 4.38
CA ALA A 520 8.67 17.30 3.45
C ALA A 520 7.84 18.57 3.18
N PRO A 521 8.39 19.59 2.48
CA PRO A 521 7.81 20.95 2.44
C PRO A 521 6.41 21.06 1.82
N LYS A 522 5.93 20.01 1.14
CA LYS A 522 4.56 19.93 0.60
C LYS A 522 3.51 19.60 1.66
N ASN A 523 3.90 19.16 2.87
CA ASN A 523 2.96 18.83 3.94
C ASN A 523 2.47 20.10 4.66
N LYS A 524 1.15 20.15 4.96
CA LYS A 524 0.52 21.29 5.66
C LYS A 524 0.42 21.08 7.17
N VAL A 525 0.98 19.99 7.70
CA VAL A 525 0.96 19.68 9.12
C VAL A 525 1.85 20.66 9.87
N LYS A 526 1.36 21.14 11.01
CA LYS A 526 2.18 21.92 11.94
C LYS A 526 2.65 21.02 13.08
N TYR A 527 3.77 21.39 13.67
CA TYR A 527 4.42 20.61 14.70
C TYR A 527 4.66 21.49 15.92
N GLU A 528 4.24 20.99 17.09
CA GLU A 528 4.60 21.53 18.39
C GLU A 528 5.96 21.00 18.82
N ASP A 529 6.63 21.72 19.72
CA ASP A 529 7.82 21.22 20.42
C ASP A 529 7.52 19.87 21.13
N GLU A 530 8.44 18.93 20.99
CA GLU A 530 8.25 17.56 21.47
C GLU A 530 8.16 17.50 23.00
N VAL A 531 9.00 18.26 23.71
CA VAL A 531 9.00 18.30 25.19
C VAL A 531 7.67 18.83 25.70
N VAL A 532 7.14 19.89 25.08
CA VAL A 532 5.83 20.47 25.43
C VAL A 532 4.70 19.47 25.20
N ALA A 533 4.66 18.84 24.02
CA ALA A 533 3.60 17.91 23.65
C ALA A 533 3.61 16.65 24.53
N ILE A 534 4.78 16.05 24.75
CA ILE A 534 4.94 14.85 25.58
C ILE A 534 4.55 15.17 27.03
N ARG A 535 4.98 16.31 27.59
CA ARG A 535 4.60 16.70 28.96
C ARG A 535 3.09 16.83 29.13
N ARG A 536 2.40 17.45 28.16
CA ARG A 536 0.94 17.55 28.15
C ARG A 536 0.29 16.16 28.17
N GLU A 537 0.82 15.23 27.39
CA GLU A 537 0.27 13.88 27.27
C GLU A 537 0.55 13.02 28.52
N VAL A 538 1.72 13.14 29.13
CA VAL A 538 2.04 12.53 30.43
C VAL A 538 1.01 12.94 31.48
N GLU A 539 0.69 14.23 31.59
CA GLU A 539 -0.33 14.73 32.54
C GLU A 539 -1.73 14.20 32.25
N ALA A 540 -2.09 14.00 30.98
CA ALA A 540 -3.35 13.39 30.59
C ALA A 540 -3.43 11.91 31.00
N LEU A 541 -2.35 11.17 30.81
CA LEU A 541 -2.24 9.75 31.13
C LEU A 541 -2.16 9.47 32.64
N LYS A 542 -1.51 10.35 33.42
CA LYS A 542 -1.52 10.28 34.91
C LYS A 542 -2.92 10.27 35.48
N LYS A 543 -3.83 11.10 34.94
CA LYS A 543 -5.24 11.15 35.36
C LYS A 543 -5.99 9.83 35.11
N GLN A 544 -5.45 8.97 34.25
CA GLN A 544 -5.99 7.63 33.95
C GLN A 544 -5.33 6.52 34.79
N GLY A 545 -4.47 6.87 35.74
CA GLY A 545 -3.79 5.93 36.63
C GLY A 545 -2.55 5.26 36.03
N VAL A 546 -1.99 5.81 34.95
CA VAL A 546 -0.71 5.39 34.39
C VAL A 546 0.43 5.79 35.34
N LYS A 547 1.40 4.89 35.53
CA LYS A 547 2.57 5.12 36.39
C LYS A 547 3.92 5.01 35.67
N ILE A 548 3.94 4.39 34.50
CA ILE A 548 5.15 4.19 33.69
C ILE A 548 4.92 4.86 32.33
N PHE A 549 5.87 5.68 31.88
CA PHE A 549 5.75 6.49 30.67
C PHE A 549 6.92 6.26 29.72
N ILE A 550 6.60 5.88 28.49
CA ILE A 550 7.55 5.64 27.40
C ILE A 550 7.31 6.69 26.32
N ALA A 551 8.32 7.49 25.99
CA ALA A 551 8.31 8.29 24.78
C ALA A 551 8.86 7.43 23.64
N LEU A 552 8.11 7.31 22.55
CA LEU A 552 8.49 6.59 21.34
C LEU A 552 8.48 7.57 20.18
N GLY A 553 9.62 7.83 19.55
CA GLY A 553 9.62 8.85 18.51
C GLY A 553 10.86 8.97 17.66
N HIS A 554 10.86 9.99 16.83
CA HIS A 554 11.76 10.15 15.69
C HIS A 554 12.23 11.59 15.56
N SER A 555 13.01 12.06 16.54
CA SER A 555 13.58 13.44 16.55
C SER A 555 15.09 13.53 16.64
N GLY A 556 15.79 12.41 16.79
CA GLY A 556 17.24 12.37 16.87
C GLY A 556 17.75 12.30 18.32
N PHE A 557 18.89 11.65 18.49
CA PHE A 557 19.40 11.24 19.80
C PHE A 557 19.65 12.41 20.77
N ILE A 558 20.05 13.58 20.26
CA ILE A 558 20.23 14.76 21.11
C ILE A 558 18.88 15.26 21.65
N LYS A 559 17.83 15.27 20.81
CA LYS A 559 16.48 15.61 21.26
C LYS A 559 15.92 14.55 22.20
N ASP A 560 16.23 13.28 21.97
CA ASP A 560 15.82 12.19 22.87
C ASP A 560 16.40 12.38 24.29
N ILE A 561 17.66 12.81 24.40
CA ILE A 561 18.30 13.19 25.67
C ILE A 561 17.62 14.42 26.28
N GLU A 562 17.26 15.42 25.47
CA GLU A 562 16.54 16.61 25.93
C GLU A 562 15.16 16.27 26.49
N ILE A 563 14.40 15.41 25.80
CA ILE A 563 13.10 14.88 26.27
C ILE A 563 13.29 14.17 27.60
N ALA A 564 14.27 13.26 27.69
CA ALA A 564 14.57 12.53 28.93
C ALA A 564 14.93 13.47 30.10
N LYS A 565 15.62 14.58 29.81
CA LYS A 565 16.03 15.56 30.83
C LYS A 565 14.87 16.45 31.29
N ASN A 566 13.98 16.83 30.38
CA ASN A 566 13.03 17.93 30.58
C ASN A 566 11.56 17.49 30.74
N VAL A 567 11.18 16.28 30.33
CA VAL A 567 9.83 15.76 30.57
C VAL A 567 9.80 15.04 31.92
N GLU A 568 9.20 15.68 32.92
CA GLU A 568 9.01 15.08 34.25
C GLU A 568 8.20 13.78 34.15
N ASP A 569 8.59 12.77 34.94
CA ASP A 569 7.95 11.44 35.03
C ASP A 569 8.08 10.53 33.80
N ILE A 570 8.82 10.91 32.76
CA ILE A 570 9.18 9.96 31.69
C ILE A 570 10.19 8.92 32.22
N ASP A 571 10.04 7.65 31.83
CA ASP A 571 10.91 6.54 32.27
C ASP A 571 11.90 6.11 31.20
N LEU A 572 11.42 6.09 29.95
CA LEU A 572 12.15 5.57 28.80
C LEU A 572 11.87 6.43 27.57
N VAL A 573 12.93 6.75 26.83
CA VAL A 573 12.85 7.35 25.50
C VAL A 573 13.42 6.35 24.48
N ILE A 574 12.56 5.89 23.59
CA ILE A 574 12.91 5.04 22.45
C ILE A 574 12.92 5.93 21.21
N GLY A 575 14.14 6.28 20.77
CA GLY A 575 14.36 7.25 19.72
C GLY A 575 14.63 6.66 18.33
N GLY A 576 14.80 7.56 17.36
CA GLY A 576 15.14 7.28 15.97
C GLY A 576 15.70 8.52 15.27
N HIS A 577 15.58 8.61 13.95
CA HIS A 577 16.02 9.73 13.08
C HIS A 577 17.53 9.87 12.87
N SER A 578 18.30 9.95 13.96
CA SER A 578 19.74 10.21 13.92
C SER A 578 20.60 9.01 13.49
N ASN A 579 20.00 7.81 13.37
CA ASN A 579 20.69 6.54 13.10
C ASN A 579 21.85 6.28 14.08
N THR A 580 21.69 6.62 15.36
CA THR A 580 22.77 6.58 16.34
C THR A 580 23.06 5.14 16.76
N PHE A 581 24.32 4.72 16.67
CA PHE A 581 24.74 3.44 17.24
C PHE A 581 25.09 3.62 18.71
N LEU A 582 24.29 3.00 19.58
CA LEU A 582 24.54 2.94 21.02
C LEU A 582 24.99 1.52 21.39
N TRP A 583 26.05 1.38 22.18
CA TRP A 583 26.63 0.07 22.46
C TRP A 583 27.32 0.01 23.82
N ASN A 584 27.11 -1.09 24.54
CA ASN A 584 27.77 -1.44 25.80
C ASN A 584 28.32 -2.88 25.82
N GLY A 585 28.15 -3.64 24.74
CA GLY A 585 28.61 -5.03 24.61
C GLY A 585 30.11 -5.16 24.35
N LYS A 586 30.61 -6.39 24.35
CA LYS A 586 31.98 -6.67 23.90
C LYS A 586 32.05 -6.56 22.39
N PHE A 587 33.01 -5.81 21.87
CA PHE A 587 33.26 -5.78 20.43
C PHE A 587 33.77 -7.14 19.95
N THR A 588 33.23 -7.62 18.83
CA THR A 588 33.82 -8.69 18.01
C THR A 588 34.95 -8.11 17.13
N ASP A 589 35.68 -8.98 16.43
CA ASP A 589 36.76 -8.57 15.51
C ASP A 589 36.21 -7.86 14.24
N GLU A 590 34.92 -8.05 13.94
CA GLU A 590 34.21 -7.34 12.87
C GLU A 590 33.60 -6.05 13.42
N LYS A 591 34.25 -4.91 13.17
CA LYS A 591 33.81 -3.58 13.65
C LYS A 591 33.44 -2.63 12.49
N PRO A 592 32.17 -2.53 12.09
CA PRO A 592 31.77 -1.53 11.11
C PRO A 592 31.35 -0.19 11.74
N GLU A 593 30.76 -0.18 12.95
CA GLU A 593 30.23 1.04 13.58
C GLU A 593 31.07 1.57 14.76
N TYR A 594 31.06 2.89 14.92
CA TYR A 594 31.63 3.56 16.10
C TYR A 594 30.50 3.95 17.05
N PRO A 595 30.49 3.49 18.31
CA PRO A 595 29.40 3.82 19.23
C PRO A 595 29.49 5.27 19.69
N GLU A 596 28.37 5.97 19.61
CA GLU A 596 28.23 7.37 20.01
C GLU A 596 27.82 7.53 21.48
N GLY A 597 27.37 6.44 22.11
CA GLY A 597 27.03 6.38 23.53
C GLY A 597 26.77 4.96 24.01
N PRO A 598 26.59 4.76 25.33
CA PRO A 598 26.20 3.47 25.88
C PRO A 598 24.75 3.13 25.55
N TYR A 599 24.42 1.84 25.48
CA TYR A 599 23.05 1.34 25.42
C TYR A 599 22.67 0.71 26.78
N PRO A 600 21.60 1.14 27.47
CA PRO A 600 20.94 2.42 27.29
C PRO A 600 21.86 3.59 27.70
N THR A 601 21.59 4.77 27.15
CA THR A 601 22.16 6.02 27.68
C THR A 601 21.32 6.48 28.87
N ILE A 602 21.98 6.87 29.95
CA ILE A 602 21.30 7.23 31.20
C ILE A 602 21.31 8.75 31.34
N VAL A 603 20.13 9.33 31.49
CA VAL A 603 19.93 10.76 31.74
C VAL A 603 19.40 10.93 33.17
N MET A 604 20.08 11.77 33.95
CA MET A 604 19.64 12.14 35.29
C MET A 604 18.82 13.42 35.22
N GLN A 605 17.57 13.37 35.70
CA GLN A 605 16.72 14.54 35.83
C GLN A 605 17.13 15.39 37.04
N PRO A 606 16.76 16.69 37.07
CA PRO A 606 16.97 17.54 38.25
C PRO A 606 16.37 16.99 39.56
N SER A 607 15.30 16.20 39.45
CA SER A 607 14.66 15.49 40.58
C SER A 607 15.53 14.37 41.17
N GLY A 608 16.59 13.94 40.47
CA GLY A 608 17.36 12.74 40.76
C GLY A 608 16.78 11.46 40.14
N ARG A 609 15.65 11.54 39.40
CA ARG A 609 15.09 10.41 38.64
C ARG A 609 16.03 10.00 37.50
N LYS A 610 16.10 8.70 37.23
CA LYS A 610 16.85 8.12 36.11
C LYS A 610 15.92 7.89 34.94
N VAL A 611 16.31 8.35 33.76
CA VAL A 611 15.62 8.09 32.50
C VAL A 611 16.57 7.39 31.55
N LEU A 612 16.08 6.37 30.88
CA LEU A 612 16.86 5.62 29.90
C LEU A 612 16.55 6.11 28.48
N VAL A 613 17.56 6.23 27.64
CA VAL A 613 17.45 6.61 26.23
C VAL A 613 18.08 5.53 25.38
N VAL A 614 17.36 5.05 24.37
CA VAL A 614 17.81 3.98 23.47
C VAL A 614 17.56 4.31 22.00
N GLN A 615 18.47 3.84 21.15
CA GLN A 615 18.35 3.73 19.70
C GLN A 615 19.04 2.44 19.25
N ALA A 616 18.60 1.88 18.12
CA ALA A 616 19.11 0.62 17.56
C ALA A 616 19.72 0.81 16.16
N TYR A 617 20.52 1.88 15.98
CA TYR A 617 21.14 2.21 14.69
C TYR A 617 20.11 2.34 13.55
N ALA A 618 20.33 1.68 12.41
CA ALA A 618 19.50 1.78 11.21
C ALA A 618 19.54 0.52 10.33
N TYR A 619 18.69 0.51 9.30
CA TYR A 619 18.70 -0.46 8.17
C TYR A 619 18.53 -1.91 8.58
N THR A 620 17.71 -2.15 9.62
CA THR A 620 17.48 -3.49 10.21
C THR A 620 18.77 -4.22 10.59
N LYS A 621 19.88 -3.50 10.80
CA LYS A 621 21.16 -4.12 11.14
C LYS A 621 21.20 -4.53 12.60
N TYR A 622 20.54 -3.77 13.47
CA TYR A 622 20.45 -4.06 14.90
C TYR A 622 19.01 -4.04 15.39
N MET A 623 18.69 -4.92 16.33
CA MET A 623 17.43 -4.93 17.07
C MET A 623 17.69 -4.53 18.53
N GLY A 624 17.02 -3.50 19.02
CA GLY A 624 17.15 -3.08 20.42
C GLY A 624 16.63 -4.15 21.39
N ARG A 625 17.45 -4.55 22.37
CA ARG A 625 17.05 -5.46 23.45
C ARG A 625 17.34 -4.80 24.79
N LEU A 626 16.29 -4.44 25.50
CA LEU A 626 16.34 -3.82 26.81
C LEU A 626 15.40 -4.56 27.77
N HIS A 627 15.93 -4.98 28.91
CA HIS A 627 15.17 -5.57 30.01
C HIS A 627 15.12 -4.57 31.16
N LEU A 628 13.91 -4.24 31.61
CA LEU A 628 13.65 -3.27 32.66
C LEU A 628 12.87 -3.92 33.80
N VAL A 629 13.25 -3.60 35.04
CA VAL A 629 12.55 -3.98 36.26
C VAL A 629 12.09 -2.70 36.94
N PHE A 630 10.79 -2.58 37.19
CA PHE A 630 10.18 -1.45 37.86
C PHE A 630 9.81 -1.81 39.30
N ASP A 631 9.90 -0.83 40.21
CA ASP A 631 9.42 -0.96 41.58
C ASP A 631 7.89 -0.73 41.69
N SER A 632 7.34 -0.80 42.90
CA SER A 632 5.89 -0.60 43.14
C SER A 632 5.40 0.83 42.88
N ASN A 633 6.31 1.80 42.79
CA ASN A 633 6.01 3.19 42.47
C ASN A 633 6.05 3.45 40.96
N GLY A 634 6.55 2.50 40.17
CA GLY A 634 6.74 2.64 38.73
C GLY A 634 8.12 3.19 38.36
N GLU A 635 9.07 3.21 39.30
CA GLU A 635 10.45 3.67 39.06
C GLU A 635 11.34 2.51 38.60
N ILE A 636 12.35 2.79 37.77
CA ILE A 636 13.30 1.76 37.30
C ILE A 636 14.24 1.33 38.44
N ASP A 637 14.11 0.08 38.90
CA ASP A 637 15.00 -0.56 39.89
C ASP A 637 16.25 -1.16 39.22
N LYS A 638 16.06 -1.91 38.12
CA LYS A 638 17.15 -2.57 37.39
C LYS A 638 16.96 -2.47 35.88
N TYR A 639 18.06 -2.46 35.15
CA TYR A 639 18.08 -2.54 33.70
C TYR A 639 19.31 -3.32 33.22
N ASP A 640 19.15 -4.03 32.11
CA ASP A 640 20.22 -4.69 31.35
C ASP A 640 19.81 -4.74 29.87
N GLY A 641 20.78 -4.74 28.97
CA GLY A 641 20.48 -4.77 27.54
C GLY A 641 21.66 -4.40 26.67
N THR A 642 21.65 -4.90 25.44
CA THR A 642 22.56 -4.53 24.35
C THR A 642 21.77 -4.72 23.05
N PRO A 643 21.99 -3.91 22.00
CA PRO A 643 21.42 -4.21 20.70
C PRO A 643 21.90 -5.59 20.21
N LEU A 644 21.01 -6.32 19.55
CA LEU A 644 21.32 -7.57 18.87
C LEU A 644 21.74 -7.26 17.44
N LEU A 645 22.90 -7.73 17.00
CA LEU A 645 23.29 -7.69 15.60
C LEU A 645 22.44 -8.72 14.83
N LEU A 646 21.74 -8.29 13.79
CA LEU A 646 20.96 -9.18 12.93
C LEU A 646 21.83 -9.69 11.78
N ASP A 647 22.71 -10.65 12.10
CA ASP A 647 23.60 -11.30 11.14
C ASP A 647 23.10 -12.70 10.72
N HIS A 648 23.95 -13.44 10.01
CA HIS A 648 23.69 -14.79 9.52
C HIS A 648 23.46 -15.85 10.61
N GLU A 649 23.79 -15.58 11.88
CA GLU A 649 23.50 -16.50 12.99
C GLU A 649 22.02 -16.49 13.38
N ILE A 650 21.29 -15.43 13.02
CA ILE A 650 19.84 -15.32 13.24
C ILE A 650 19.11 -15.86 12.01
N PRO A 651 18.33 -16.96 12.14
CA PRO A 651 17.62 -17.53 11.01
C PRO A 651 16.53 -16.58 10.51
N ASN A 652 16.37 -16.52 9.19
CA ASN A 652 15.24 -15.83 8.57
C ASN A 652 13.93 -16.56 8.90
N ASP A 653 12.86 -15.79 9.06
CA ASP A 653 11.51 -16.34 9.12
C ASP A 653 11.08 -16.91 7.76
N GLU A 654 10.62 -18.16 7.74
CA GLU A 654 10.31 -18.87 6.49
C GLU A 654 9.12 -18.28 5.72
N GLU A 655 8.08 -17.82 6.44
CA GLU A 655 6.85 -17.29 5.83
C GLU A 655 7.10 -15.89 5.25
N LEU A 656 7.82 -15.06 5.99
CA LEU A 656 8.23 -13.74 5.52
C LEU A 656 9.25 -13.85 4.37
N SER A 657 10.15 -14.84 4.42
CA SER A 657 11.09 -15.10 3.31
C SER A 657 10.35 -15.44 2.02
N LYS A 658 9.34 -16.31 2.09
CA LYS A 658 8.48 -16.62 0.91
C LYS A 658 7.78 -15.37 0.40
N THR A 659 7.30 -14.52 1.30
CA THR A 659 6.68 -13.24 0.93
C THR A 659 7.66 -12.35 0.16
N ILE A 660 8.89 -12.20 0.65
CA ILE A 660 9.95 -11.43 -0.03
C ILE A 660 10.31 -12.07 -1.38
N ASP A 661 10.45 -13.40 -1.43
CA ASP A 661 10.86 -14.14 -2.63
C ASP A 661 9.87 -13.99 -3.79
N ARG A 662 8.58 -13.78 -3.51
CA ARG A 662 7.57 -13.48 -4.54
C ARG A 662 7.91 -12.22 -5.33
N TYR A 663 8.48 -11.20 -4.68
CA TYR A 663 8.85 -9.93 -5.32
C TYR A 663 10.31 -9.95 -5.82
N ARG A 664 11.16 -10.78 -5.20
CA ARG A 664 12.60 -10.80 -5.44
C ARG A 664 12.98 -11.01 -6.90
N VAL A 665 12.30 -11.90 -7.63
CA VAL A 665 12.64 -12.20 -9.03
C VAL A 665 12.54 -10.96 -9.93
N GLU A 666 11.52 -10.13 -9.72
CA GLU A 666 11.30 -8.93 -10.53
C GLU A 666 12.26 -7.80 -10.13
N VAL A 667 12.47 -7.63 -8.81
CA VAL A 667 13.39 -6.64 -8.26
C VAL A 667 14.84 -6.95 -8.66
N ASP A 668 15.27 -8.20 -8.58
CA ASP A 668 16.63 -8.63 -8.92
C ASP A 668 16.94 -8.42 -10.40
N LYS A 669 15.94 -8.53 -11.28
CA LYS A 669 16.12 -8.26 -12.71
C LYS A 669 16.55 -6.82 -12.98
N ILE A 670 16.01 -5.86 -12.21
CA ILE A 670 16.34 -4.44 -12.33
C ILE A 670 17.62 -4.15 -11.54
N ASN A 671 17.69 -4.61 -10.30
CA ASN A 671 18.79 -4.30 -9.38
C ASN A 671 20.13 -4.83 -9.87
N ASN A 672 20.15 -6.01 -10.52
CA ASN A 672 21.39 -6.65 -10.96
C ASN A 672 21.86 -6.19 -12.35
N GLU A 673 21.20 -5.20 -12.97
CA GLU A 673 21.71 -4.58 -14.20
C GLU A 673 23.08 -3.94 -13.93
N PHE A 674 24.08 -4.32 -14.71
CA PHE A 674 25.43 -3.77 -14.59
C PHE A 674 25.51 -2.38 -15.26
N VAL A 675 26.06 -1.38 -14.55
CA VAL A 675 26.10 0.02 -15.04
C VAL A 675 27.52 0.60 -15.15
N GLY A 676 28.52 -0.07 -14.60
CA GLY A 676 29.93 0.31 -14.74
C GLY A 676 30.79 -0.24 -13.60
N ASP A 677 32.05 0.19 -13.52
CA ASP A 677 33.01 -0.25 -12.53
C ASP A 677 33.70 0.94 -11.86
N SER A 678 34.22 0.74 -10.64
CA SER A 678 35.10 1.69 -9.96
C SER A 678 36.38 1.05 -9.44
N LEU A 679 37.50 1.76 -9.56
CA LEU A 679 38.80 1.35 -9.02
C LEU A 679 38.91 1.54 -7.51
N VAL A 680 37.99 2.29 -6.90
CA VAL A 680 37.98 2.64 -5.48
C VAL A 680 36.63 2.30 -4.84
N ALA A 681 36.56 2.33 -3.51
CA ALA A 681 35.26 2.36 -2.85
C ALA A 681 34.62 3.74 -3.05
N LEU A 682 33.30 3.79 -3.16
CA LEU A 682 32.55 5.04 -3.26
C LEU A 682 31.93 5.34 -1.89
N ASP A 683 32.51 6.32 -1.19
CA ASP A 683 32.14 6.70 0.16
C ASP A 683 30.91 7.63 0.16
N GLY A 684 29.82 7.16 0.76
CA GLY A 684 28.58 7.88 0.95
C GLY A 684 28.50 8.74 2.22
N LYS A 685 29.56 8.84 3.04
CA LYS A 685 29.60 9.68 4.26
C LYS A 685 29.72 11.18 3.95
N CYS A 686 28.77 11.68 3.18
CA CYS A 686 28.80 12.98 2.52
C CYS A 686 28.14 14.12 3.32
N ARG A 687 27.64 13.86 4.53
CA ARG A 687 26.93 14.84 5.38
C ARG A 687 27.85 15.75 6.19
N LEU A 688 29.13 15.41 6.30
CA LEU A 688 30.05 16.10 7.21
C LEU A 688 31.33 16.61 6.54
N VAL A 689 31.69 16.04 5.40
CA VAL A 689 32.97 16.25 4.72
C VAL A 689 32.77 16.08 3.21
N GLU A 690 33.72 16.57 2.41
CA GLU A 690 33.82 16.17 1.00
C GLU A 690 33.97 14.65 0.90
N CYS A 691 33.20 14.03 0.02
CA CYS A 691 33.24 12.59 -0.24
C CYS A 691 33.43 12.33 -1.74
N ASN A 692 34.03 11.19 -2.10
CA ASN A 692 34.28 10.89 -3.51
C ASN A 692 33.00 10.49 -4.26
N MET A 693 31.97 9.94 -3.60
CA MET A 693 30.65 9.74 -4.19
C MET A 693 30.02 11.08 -4.59
N GLY A 694 30.03 12.07 -3.70
CA GLY A 694 29.52 13.41 -3.96
C GLY A 694 30.21 14.09 -5.14
N ASN A 695 31.54 13.94 -5.23
CA ASN A 695 32.32 14.42 -6.36
C ASN A 695 31.92 13.72 -7.67
N LEU A 696 31.80 12.39 -7.66
CA LEU A 696 31.37 11.61 -8.83
C LEU A 696 30.00 12.07 -9.34
N LEU A 697 29.02 12.20 -8.45
CA LEU A 697 27.66 12.58 -8.80
C LEU A 697 27.58 14.00 -9.38
N THR A 698 28.22 14.97 -8.72
CA THR A 698 28.22 16.37 -9.21
C THR A 698 29.01 16.53 -10.51
N ASP A 699 30.08 15.76 -10.71
CA ASP A 699 30.82 15.73 -11.99
C ASP A 699 30.01 15.08 -13.10
N ALA A 700 29.27 14.02 -12.80
CA ALA A 700 28.39 13.35 -13.75
C ALA A 700 27.31 14.29 -14.29
N ILE A 701 26.72 15.13 -13.42
CA ILE A 701 25.73 16.15 -13.82
C ILE A 701 26.35 17.13 -14.83
N LEU A 702 27.49 17.75 -14.48
CA LEU A 702 28.14 18.70 -15.38
C LEU A 702 28.61 18.06 -16.69
N ASN A 703 29.09 16.82 -16.65
CA ASN A 703 29.51 16.09 -17.85
C ASN A 703 28.33 15.79 -18.79
N TYR A 704 27.22 15.31 -18.22
CA TYR A 704 26.01 14.99 -18.96
C TYR A 704 25.45 16.24 -19.64
N THR A 705 25.28 17.34 -18.89
CA THR A 705 24.80 18.61 -19.42
C THR A 705 25.71 19.14 -20.52
N ALA A 706 27.03 19.20 -20.31
CA ALA A 706 27.97 19.74 -21.29
C ALA A 706 27.94 18.99 -22.64
N LYS A 707 27.54 17.71 -22.61
CA LYS A 707 27.46 16.87 -23.81
C LYS A 707 26.10 16.93 -24.51
N TYR A 708 25.01 16.88 -23.75
CA TYR A 708 23.67 16.69 -24.31
C TYR A 708 22.82 17.97 -24.34
N TYR A 709 23.19 18.99 -23.57
CA TYR A 709 22.45 20.24 -23.43
C TYR A 709 23.39 21.45 -23.58
N PRO A 710 23.98 21.68 -24.78
CA PRO A 710 24.89 22.79 -25.03
C PRO A 710 24.27 24.18 -24.79
N GLU A 711 22.94 24.29 -24.81
CA GLU A 711 22.19 25.48 -24.42
C GLU A 711 22.45 25.89 -22.96
N PHE A 712 22.78 24.95 -22.07
CA PHE A 712 23.15 25.21 -20.67
C PHE A 712 24.67 25.29 -20.47
N SER A 713 25.41 25.67 -21.53
CA SER A 713 26.87 25.76 -21.49
C SER A 713 27.40 26.83 -20.53
N ASP A 714 26.58 27.74 -20.04
CA ASP A 714 26.91 28.75 -19.02
C ASP A 714 26.67 28.26 -17.57
N VAL A 715 26.05 27.09 -17.39
CA VAL A 715 25.87 26.45 -16.07
C VAL A 715 27.07 25.54 -15.78
N LYS A 716 27.94 25.98 -14.87
CA LYS A 716 29.24 25.33 -14.60
C LYS A 716 29.39 24.79 -13.18
N ILE A 717 28.35 24.90 -12.37
CA ILE A 717 28.35 24.47 -10.97
C ILE A 717 27.24 23.42 -10.80
N ALA A 718 27.51 22.38 -10.03
CA ALA A 718 26.51 21.42 -9.60
C ALA A 718 26.68 21.17 -8.10
N VAL A 719 25.57 21.14 -7.37
CA VAL A 719 25.57 20.79 -5.94
C VAL A 719 24.49 19.75 -5.64
N ILE A 720 24.76 18.92 -4.65
CA ILE A 720 23.80 17.97 -4.08
C ILE A 720 23.94 17.94 -2.57
N GLN A 721 22.84 17.83 -1.85
CA GLN A 721 22.85 17.69 -0.40
C GLN A 721 23.30 16.28 0.01
N GLY A 722 24.18 16.21 1.01
CA GLY A 722 24.71 14.96 1.56
C GLY A 722 23.61 14.09 2.18
N GLY A 723 22.49 14.68 2.61
CA GLY A 723 21.29 13.98 3.06
C GLY A 723 20.68 13.05 2.00
N ARG A 724 20.88 13.38 0.72
CA ARG A 724 20.36 12.64 -0.44
C ARG A 724 21.19 11.40 -0.77
N ILE A 725 22.46 11.38 -0.36
CA ILE A 725 23.38 10.25 -0.56
C ILE A 725 23.25 9.31 0.64
N ARG A 726 22.63 8.14 0.44
CA ARG A 726 22.15 7.29 1.55
C ARG A 726 23.11 6.21 2.00
N THR A 727 23.98 5.74 1.12
CA THR A 727 24.90 4.65 1.42
C THR A 727 26.19 4.73 0.60
N SER A 728 27.16 3.92 0.99
CA SER A 728 28.42 3.68 0.26
C SER A 728 28.30 2.46 -0.65
N ILE A 729 29.21 2.34 -1.61
CA ILE A 729 29.44 1.11 -2.39
C ILE A 729 30.89 0.69 -2.17
N ASP A 730 31.12 -0.42 -1.48
CA ASP A 730 32.45 -0.79 -0.95
C ASP A 730 32.76 -2.30 -1.03
N ARG A 731 32.49 -2.92 -2.18
CA ARG A 731 32.83 -4.33 -2.42
C ARG A 731 34.35 -4.56 -2.47
N VAL A 732 34.73 -5.75 -2.02
CA VAL A 732 36.13 -6.23 -1.96
C VAL A 732 36.75 -6.42 -3.34
N GLU A 733 35.96 -6.84 -4.34
CA GLU A 733 36.42 -7.04 -5.72
C GLU A 733 36.87 -5.71 -6.36
N LYS A 734 38.01 -5.72 -7.07
CA LYS A 734 38.52 -4.57 -7.85
C LYS A 734 38.92 -5.00 -9.29
N PRO A 735 38.48 -4.29 -10.34
CA PRO A 735 37.57 -3.14 -10.31
C PRO A 735 36.18 -3.55 -9.77
N MET A 736 35.63 -2.71 -8.90
CA MET A 736 34.36 -2.97 -8.21
C MET A 736 33.22 -2.71 -9.17
N LYS A 737 32.44 -3.74 -9.48
CA LYS A 737 31.22 -3.59 -10.25
C LYS A 737 30.24 -2.70 -9.51
N ILE A 738 29.56 -1.83 -10.27
CA ILE A 738 28.45 -1.00 -9.84
C ILE A 738 27.23 -1.51 -10.60
N LEU A 739 26.19 -1.84 -9.85
CA LEU A 739 24.90 -2.28 -10.36
C LEU A 739 23.88 -1.15 -10.26
N ARG A 740 22.81 -1.25 -11.05
CA ARG A 740 21.71 -0.29 -11.04
C ARG A 740 21.10 -0.15 -9.64
N GLY A 741 20.85 -1.28 -8.99
CA GLY A 741 20.31 -1.33 -7.62
C GLY A 741 21.22 -0.63 -6.62
N ASP A 742 22.55 -0.66 -6.82
CA ASP A 742 23.48 0.05 -5.95
C ASP A 742 23.25 1.57 -6.03
N LEU A 743 23.18 2.12 -7.25
CA LEU A 743 22.96 3.55 -7.42
C LEU A 743 21.55 4.00 -7.00
N MET A 744 20.54 3.17 -7.22
CA MET A 744 19.18 3.43 -6.71
C MET A 744 19.14 3.43 -5.18
N THR A 745 19.95 2.60 -4.52
CA THR A 745 20.08 2.61 -3.06
C THR A 745 20.84 3.84 -2.57
N VAL A 746 21.85 4.32 -3.32
CA VAL A 746 22.60 5.54 -3.00
C VAL A 746 21.73 6.79 -3.16
N LEU A 747 20.90 6.86 -4.21
CA LEU A 747 20.02 7.96 -4.57
C LEU A 747 18.57 7.48 -4.73
N PRO A 748 17.85 7.17 -3.63
CA PRO A 748 16.51 6.61 -3.71
C PRO A 748 15.40 7.64 -3.99
N PHE A 749 15.74 8.93 -4.07
CA PHE A 749 14.77 10.01 -4.24
C PHE A 749 14.52 10.31 -5.73
N SER A 750 13.26 10.31 -6.11
CA SER A 750 12.72 10.61 -7.44
C SER A 750 12.47 12.11 -7.62
N ASP A 751 13.53 12.88 -7.82
CA ASP A 751 13.36 14.30 -8.15
C ASP A 751 14.23 14.72 -9.33
N THR A 752 13.74 15.72 -10.06
CA THR A 752 14.43 16.35 -11.18
C THR A 752 15.53 17.30 -10.70
N LEU A 753 16.44 17.66 -11.60
CA LEU A 753 17.36 18.77 -11.38
C LEU A 753 16.72 20.11 -11.77
N SER A 754 17.14 21.17 -11.09
CA SER A 754 16.83 22.56 -11.40
C SER A 754 18.12 23.35 -11.59
N ILE A 755 18.10 24.27 -12.54
CA ILE A 755 19.10 25.33 -12.70
C ILE A 755 18.60 26.52 -11.90
N VAL A 756 19.34 26.93 -10.88
CA VAL A 756 19.02 28.13 -10.08
C VAL A 756 20.02 29.22 -10.39
N THR A 757 19.50 30.42 -10.69
CA THR A 757 20.31 31.61 -10.95
C THR A 757 20.36 32.49 -9.69
N MET A 758 21.55 32.83 -9.23
CA MET A 758 21.76 33.62 -8.03
C MET A 758 22.96 34.55 -8.11
N ASN A 759 23.02 35.55 -7.24
CA ASN A 759 24.19 36.41 -7.11
C ASN A 759 25.17 35.87 -6.04
N GLY A 760 26.36 36.45 -5.93
CA GLY A 760 27.38 36.00 -4.97
C GLY A 760 26.96 36.13 -3.50
N THR A 761 26.09 37.09 -3.17
CA THR A 761 25.56 37.24 -1.81
C THR A 761 24.74 36.01 -1.42
N VAL A 762 23.82 35.60 -2.27
CA VAL A 762 23.00 34.41 -2.05
C VAL A 762 23.86 33.15 -2.07
N LEU A 763 24.85 33.05 -2.97
CA LEU A 763 25.79 31.91 -2.98
C LEU A 763 26.57 31.79 -1.67
N LYS A 764 27.03 32.91 -1.08
CA LYS A 764 27.67 32.90 0.25
C LYS A 764 26.70 32.46 1.35
N GLN A 765 25.46 32.94 1.32
CA GLN A 765 24.41 32.50 2.26
C GLN A 765 24.13 31.01 2.14
N THR A 766 24.08 30.47 0.93
CA THR A 766 23.94 29.03 0.66
C THR A 766 25.07 28.23 1.30
N LEU A 767 26.32 28.66 1.11
CA LEU A 767 27.49 27.99 1.70
C LEU A 767 27.47 28.08 3.23
N GLU A 768 27.11 29.24 3.80
CA GLU A 768 26.94 29.39 5.24
C GLU A 768 25.85 28.48 5.81
N HIS A 769 24.70 28.40 5.13
CA HIS A 769 23.62 27.52 5.53
C HIS A 769 24.06 26.06 5.47
N SER A 770 24.79 25.66 4.43
CA SER A 770 25.28 24.29 4.24
C SER A 770 26.02 23.72 5.46
N VAL A 771 26.71 24.58 6.22
CA VAL A 771 27.44 24.18 7.43
C VAL A 771 26.88 24.80 8.70
N SER A 772 25.70 25.42 8.70
CA SER A 772 25.19 26.18 9.86
C SER A 772 24.92 25.30 11.09
N THR A 773 24.41 24.09 10.87
CA THR A 773 24.03 23.11 11.89
C THR A 773 25.03 21.95 12.04
N TRP A 774 26.23 22.08 11.44
CA TRP A 774 27.24 21.03 11.42
C TRP A 774 27.51 20.45 12.82
N ARG A 775 27.30 19.14 12.96
CA ARG A 775 27.48 18.37 14.19
C ARG A 775 27.76 16.90 13.84
N VAL A 776 28.65 16.25 14.60
CA VAL A 776 29.07 14.86 14.34
C VAL A 776 27.96 13.87 14.71
N ILE A 777 27.38 14.05 15.89
CA ILE A 777 26.24 13.28 16.38
C ILE A 777 24.98 13.91 15.80
N ASP A 778 24.06 13.09 15.27
CA ASP A 778 22.80 13.56 14.70
C ASP A 778 22.99 14.55 13.53
N SER A 779 23.89 14.23 12.59
CA SER A 779 24.21 15.11 11.46
C SER A 779 23.02 15.32 10.50
N THR A 780 22.72 16.57 10.17
CA THR A 780 21.66 16.97 9.23
C THR A 780 22.02 16.73 7.76
N GLY A 781 21.02 16.74 6.87
CA GLY A 781 21.19 16.50 5.44
C GLY A 781 21.80 17.65 4.63
N GLN A 782 21.70 18.89 5.12
CA GLN A 782 21.96 20.14 4.38
C GLN A 782 23.40 20.40 3.89
N PHE A 783 24.37 19.56 4.26
CA PHE A 783 25.76 19.73 3.83
C PHE A 783 25.89 19.48 2.33
N LEU A 784 26.47 20.41 1.56
CA LEU A 784 26.49 20.34 0.10
C LEU A 784 27.79 19.72 -0.41
N GLN A 785 27.66 18.70 -1.25
CA GLN A 785 28.71 18.24 -2.15
C GLN A 785 28.65 19.07 -3.44
N MET A 786 29.78 19.28 -4.10
CA MET A 786 29.86 20.28 -5.17
C MET A 786 30.83 19.91 -6.29
N SER A 787 30.59 20.46 -7.49
CA SER A 787 31.53 20.57 -8.61
C SER A 787 31.47 21.98 -9.21
N GLY A 788 32.56 22.44 -9.81
CA GLY A 788 32.67 23.80 -10.36
C GLY A 788 32.88 24.90 -9.32
N MET A 789 33.12 24.55 -8.05
CA MET A 789 33.40 25.48 -6.96
C MET A 789 34.30 24.87 -5.88
N GLN A 790 34.87 25.73 -5.04
CA GLN A 790 35.68 25.38 -3.88
C GLN A 790 35.30 26.27 -2.69
N VAL A 791 35.30 25.72 -1.48
CA VAL A 791 35.00 26.47 -0.25
C VAL A 791 35.85 26.00 0.92
N THR A 792 36.26 26.94 1.76
CA THR A 792 36.91 26.69 3.04
C THR A 792 36.02 27.20 4.16
N TYR A 793 35.66 26.31 5.10
CA TYR A 793 34.92 26.65 6.30
C TYR A 793 35.79 26.60 7.55
N ASP A 794 35.57 27.51 8.48
CA ASP A 794 36.09 27.48 9.84
C ASP A 794 34.97 27.14 10.83
N LEU A 795 34.98 25.89 11.28
CA LEU A 795 33.97 25.37 12.21
C LEU A 795 34.11 25.92 13.64
N GLY A 796 35.21 26.62 13.95
CA GLY A 796 35.38 27.36 15.21
C GLY A 796 34.58 28.66 15.27
N LYS A 797 33.97 29.10 14.15
CA LYS A 797 33.12 30.28 14.07
C LYS A 797 31.63 29.93 14.26
N PRO A 798 30.81 30.89 14.74
CA PRO A 798 29.36 30.69 14.84
C PRO A 798 28.76 30.41 13.45
N GLY A 799 27.69 29.58 13.41
CA GLY A 799 26.94 29.34 12.17
C GLY A 799 26.46 30.65 11.54
N GLY A 800 26.54 30.76 10.21
CA GLY A 800 26.32 32.02 9.49
C GLY A 800 27.57 32.90 9.34
N SER A 801 28.72 32.48 9.88
CA SER A 801 30.01 33.15 9.66
C SER A 801 31.17 32.14 9.52
N ARG A 802 30.88 30.93 9.04
CA ARG A 802 31.84 29.83 8.90
C ARG A 802 32.60 29.87 7.59
N VAL A 803 32.10 30.49 6.52
CA VAL A 803 32.80 30.61 5.24
C VAL A 803 34.00 31.55 5.39
N VAL A 804 35.20 31.05 5.07
CA VAL A 804 36.46 31.82 5.12
C VAL A 804 36.93 32.19 3.72
N ASP A 805 36.82 31.26 2.77
CA ASP A 805 37.17 31.44 1.36
C ASP A 805 36.15 30.68 0.51
N ALA A 806 35.75 31.27 -0.61
CA ALA A 806 34.85 30.64 -1.56
C ALA A 806 35.22 31.07 -2.99
N LYS A 807 35.39 30.09 -3.87
CA LYS A 807 35.68 30.29 -5.28
C LYS A 807 34.69 29.51 -6.13
N ALA A 808 34.21 30.11 -7.21
CA ALA A 808 33.23 29.51 -8.10
C ALA A 808 33.46 29.96 -9.55
N ILE A 809 33.00 29.16 -10.50
CA ILE A 809 32.98 29.54 -11.92
C ILE A 809 31.76 30.44 -12.15
N CYS A 810 31.99 31.68 -12.57
CA CYS A 810 30.92 32.63 -12.85
C CYS A 810 30.30 32.37 -14.24
N SER A 811 28.96 32.45 -14.34
CA SER A 811 28.23 32.11 -15.57
C SER A 811 28.40 33.13 -16.69
N GLN A 812 28.58 34.42 -16.38
CA GLN A 812 28.63 35.50 -17.38
C GLN A 812 29.92 36.33 -17.34
N CYS A 813 30.94 35.92 -16.59
CA CYS A 813 32.17 36.70 -16.42
C CYS A 813 33.21 36.47 -17.53
N GLY A 814 32.99 35.49 -18.42
CA GLY A 814 33.94 35.11 -19.47
C GLY A 814 35.17 34.34 -18.97
N ASP A 815 35.28 34.09 -17.67
CA ASP A 815 36.36 33.32 -17.04
C ASP A 815 35.93 31.86 -16.84
N PRO A 816 36.57 30.88 -17.51
CA PRO A 816 36.25 29.46 -17.35
C PRO A 816 36.90 28.84 -16.10
N TYR A 817 37.58 29.61 -15.26
CA TYR A 817 38.30 29.14 -14.08
C TYR A 817 37.62 29.56 -12.77
N LEU A 818 37.99 28.87 -11.68
CA LEU A 818 37.56 29.23 -10.33
C LEU A 818 38.11 30.60 -9.95
N SER A 819 37.23 31.53 -9.63
CA SER A 819 37.56 32.86 -9.12
C SER A 819 36.80 33.15 -7.82
N GLU A 820 37.25 34.15 -7.05
CA GLU A 820 36.60 34.53 -5.79
C GLU A 820 35.11 34.84 -5.99
N VAL A 821 34.26 34.40 -5.06
CA VAL A 821 32.83 34.70 -5.11
C VAL A 821 32.57 36.18 -4.84
N ARG A 822 32.00 36.88 -5.82
CA ARG A 822 31.69 38.32 -5.77
C ARG A 822 30.19 38.57 -5.82
N ASP A 823 29.73 39.51 -5.01
CA ASP A 823 28.30 39.75 -4.77
C ASP A 823 27.58 40.22 -6.04
N GLU A 824 28.29 40.95 -6.90
CA GLU A 824 27.80 41.47 -8.18
C GLU A 824 27.83 40.44 -9.33
N TYR A 825 28.42 39.27 -9.14
CA TYR A 825 28.49 38.23 -10.17
C TYR A 825 27.29 37.30 -10.13
N GLU A 826 26.90 36.83 -11.31
CA GLU A 826 25.83 35.84 -11.50
C GLU A 826 26.42 34.42 -11.56
N TYR A 827 25.80 33.53 -10.82
CA TYR A 827 26.12 32.11 -10.75
C TYR A 827 24.87 31.29 -11.07
N LYS A 828 24.99 30.41 -12.06
CA LYS A 828 23.99 29.39 -12.37
C LYS A 828 24.52 28.03 -11.93
N MET A 829 23.68 27.27 -11.24
CA MET A 829 24.06 25.97 -10.72
C MET A 829 22.93 24.94 -10.84
N PHE A 830 23.32 23.70 -11.16
CA PHE A 830 22.44 22.54 -11.03
C PHE A 830 22.31 22.13 -9.58
N MET A 831 21.08 21.84 -9.15
CA MET A 831 20.78 21.21 -7.88
C MET A 831 19.47 20.42 -7.94
N PRO A 832 19.22 19.49 -7.02
CA PRO A 832 17.92 18.81 -6.94
C PRO A 832 16.79 19.83 -6.72
N SER A 833 15.64 19.64 -7.36
CA SER A 833 14.51 20.59 -7.26
C SER A 833 14.01 20.76 -5.83
N PHE A 834 14.06 19.72 -5.00
CA PHE A 834 13.81 19.77 -3.55
C PHE A 834 14.65 20.86 -2.87
N LEU A 835 15.93 20.93 -3.21
CA LEU A 835 16.83 21.96 -2.68
C LEU A 835 16.41 23.34 -3.23
N ALA A 836 16.18 23.44 -4.54
CA ALA A 836 15.76 24.68 -5.21
C ALA A 836 14.43 25.25 -4.69
N ASP A 837 13.55 24.40 -4.15
CA ASP A 837 12.27 24.77 -3.55
C ASP A 837 12.37 25.09 -2.06
N GLY A 838 13.57 25.15 -1.50
CA GLY A 838 13.81 25.52 -0.10
C GLY A 838 13.91 24.36 0.88
N GLY A 839 13.95 23.12 0.38
CA GLY A 839 14.20 21.92 1.18
C GLY A 839 15.50 22.01 1.98
N ASP A 840 15.59 21.25 3.08
CA ASP A 840 16.71 21.34 4.05
C ASP A 840 16.95 22.77 4.61
N GLY A 841 15.93 23.65 4.54
CA GLY A 841 15.98 25.01 5.07
C GLY A 841 16.67 26.03 4.16
N PHE A 842 16.89 25.71 2.88
CA PHE A 842 17.48 26.62 1.90
C PHE A 842 16.48 27.66 1.35
N PHE A 843 15.74 28.34 2.24
CA PHE A 843 14.68 29.30 1.88
C PHE A 843 15.14 30.46 0.99
N MET A 844 16.45 30.73 0.95
CA MET A 844 17.02 31.73 0.04
C MET A 844 16.76 31.43 -1.44
N PHE A 845 16.40 30.18 -1.80
CA PHE A 845 16.12 29.78 -3.18
C PHE A 845 14.66 29.97 -3.62
N GLU A 846 13.70 30.02 -2.70
CA GLU A 846 12.26 29.97 -3.01
C GLU A 846 11.82 31.01 -4.04
N ASN A 847 12.40 32.21 -3.99
CA ASN A 847 12.03 33.36 -4.82
C ASN A 847 13.03 33.64 -5.96
N LEU A 848 13.98 32.75 -6.21
CA LEU A 848 14.97 32.93 -7.28
C LEU A 848 14.44 32.42 -8.62
N THR A 849 15.08 32.90 -9.70
CA THR A 849 14.84 32.36 -11.04
C THR A 849 15.36 30.93 -11.12
N LYS A 850 14.45 30.01 -11.47
CA LYS A 850 14.73 28.57 -11.60
C LYS A 850 14.19 28.01 -12.91
N GLU A 851 14.93 27.08 -13.48
CA GLU A 851 14.56 26.31 -14.67
C GLU A 851 14.69 24.81 -14.36
N VAL A 852 13.57 24.09 -14.38
CA VAL A 852 13.56 22.63 -14.13
C VAL A 852 13.99 21.89 -15.40
N VAL A 853 14.95 20.97 -15.28
CA VAL A 853 15.42 20.15 -16.40
C VAL A 853 14.87 18.73 -16.35
N LEU A 854 14.69 18.10 -17.51
CA LEU A 854 14.02 16.79 -17.66
C LEU A 854 14.97 15.59 -17.47
N PHE A 855 15.93 15.72 -16.54
CA PHE A 855 16.84 14.66 -16.14
C PHE A 855 17.22 14.81 -14.66
N ASP A 856 17.66 13.71 -14.07
CA ASP A 856 18.03 13.59 -12.66
C ASP A 856 19.50 13.15 -12.50
N GLU A 857 19.97 13.09 -11.26
CA GLU A 857 21.34 12.70 -10.95
C GLU A 857 21.63 11.25 -11.30
N LEU A 858 20.62 10.38 -11.20
CA LEU A 858 20.75 8.94 -11.46
C LEU A 858 21.03 8.70 -12.95
N LYS A 859 20.28 9.35 -13.84
CA LYS A 859 20.47 9.33 -15.29
C LYS A 859 21.83 9.92 -15.69
N CYS A 860 22.22 11.04 -15.11
CA CYS A 860 23.54 11.62 -15.34
C CYS A 860 24.66 10.63 -14.95
N THR A 861 24.51 9.98 -13.80
CA THR A 861 25.50 9.04 -13.26
C THR A 861 25.57 7.74 -14.08
N PHE A 862 24.44 7.16 -14.49
CA PHE A 862 24.43 6.00 -15.40
C PHE A 862 25.14 6.32 -16.72
N ASN A 863 24.88 7.49 -17.30
CA ASN A 863 25.56 7.92 -18.52
C ASN A 863 27.07 8.07 -18.31
N TYR A 864 27.47 8.65 -17.17
CA TYR A 864 28.87 8.83 -16.84
C TYR A 864 29.58 7.49 -16.66
N LEU A 865 29.03 6.56 -15.87
CA LEU A 865 29.62 5.25 -15.64
C LEU A 865 29.71 4.41 -16.91
N SER A 866 28.66 4.37 -17.72
CA SER A 866 28.67 3.60 -18.98
C SER A 866 29.76 4.02 -19.96
N LYS A 867 30.24 5.28 -19.86
CA LYS A 867 31.24 5.85 -20.76
C LYS A 867 32.65 5.87 -20.16
N TYR A 868 32.77 6.09 -18.87
CA TYR A 868 34.04 6.33 -18.19
C TYR A 868 34.47 5.18 -17.26
N SER A 869 33.73 4.07 -17.25
CA SER A 869 34.14 2.85 -16.54
C SER A 869 35.49 2.30 -17.05
N PRO A 870 36.41 1.87 -16.16
CA PRO A 870 36.32 1.95 -14.70
C PRO A 870 36.63 3.37 -14.20
N VAL A 871 35.78 3.92 -13.33
CA VAL A 871 35.96 5.25 -12.75
C VAL A 871 36.87 5.25 -11.52
N ASN A 872 37.61 6.32 -11.31
CA ASN A 872 38.48 6.51 -10.14
C ASN A 872 38.22 7.86 -9.44
N PRO A 873 37.02 8.07 -8.87
CA PRO A 873 36.68 9.33 -8.22
C PRO A 873 37.49 9.52 -6.94
N ILE A 874 38.04 10.71 -6.77
CA ILE A 874 38.87 11.10 -5.62
C ILE A 874 38.29 12.32 -4.91
N VAL A 875 38.63 12.47 -3.63
CA VAL A 875 38.49 13.75 -2.93
C VAL A 875 39.50 14.72 -3.51
N SER A 876 39.06 15.92 -3.91
CA SER A 876 39.84 16.88 -4.71
C SER A 876 39.96 18.26 -4.07
N ASN A 877 39.73 18.35 -2.75
CA ASN A 877 39.77 19.57 -1.95
C ASN A 877 38.78 20.64 -2.46
N ARG A 878 37.60 20.21 -2.89
CA ARG A 878 36.45 21.09 -3.15
C ARG A 878 35.93 21.69 -1.86
N ILE A 879 36.02 20.96 -0.74
CA ILE A 879 35.56 21.43 0.57
C ILE A 879 36.67 21.24 1.61
N THR A 880 37.12 22.34 2.20
CA THR A 880 38.10 22.33 3.29
C THR A 880 37.43 22.75 4.60
N LEU A 881 37.70 22.01 5.67
CA LEU A 881 37.12 22.24 7.00
C LEU A 881 38.23 22.43 8.03
N LEU A 882 38.30 23.64 8.59
CA LEU A 882 39.24 24.03 9.63
C LEU A 882 38.61 23.90 11.03
N ASN A 883 39.45 23.71 12.05
CA ASN A 883 39.06 23.72 13.47
C ASN A 883 37.91 22.74 13.83
N LYS A 884 37.85 21.57 13.19
CA LYS A 884 36.83 20.54 13.46
C LYS A 884 36.79 20.12 14.94
N ASP A 885 37.96 20.11 15.56
CA ASP A 885 38.22 19.77 16.96
C ASP A 885 37.67 20.81 17.96
N LYS A 886 37.43 22.05 17.53
CA LYS A 886 36.90 23.12 18.40
C LYS A 886 35.39 23.04 18.61
N ILE A 887 34.67 22.35 17.74
CA ILE A 887 33.29 21.94 18.02
C ILE A 887 33.38 20.78 19.02
N LYS A 888 33.48 21.12 20.31
CA LYS A 888 33.21 20.15 21.37
C LYS A 888 31.75 19.75 21.20
N SER A 889 31.49 18.47 20.88
CA SER A 889 30.21 17.90 21.28
C SER A 889 30.11 18.13 22.78
N GLU A 890 29.08 18.82 23.25
CA GLU A 890 28.79 18.85 24.68
C GLU A 890 28.00 17.57 25.00
N PRO A 891 28.60 16.49 25.53
CA PRO A 891 27.91 15.74 26.54
C PRO A 891 28.05 16.58 27.81
N GLN A 892 27.04 17.37 28.16
CA GLN A 892 26.98 17.89 29.52
C GLN A 892 26.94 16.70 30.48
N THR A 893 28.09 16.40 31.07
CA THR A 893 28.27 15.59 32.29
C THR A 893 27.52 14.25 32.31
N ILE A 894 27.97 13.28 31.52
CA ILE A 894 27.73 11.86 31.85
C ILE A 894 28.81 11.47 32.87
N ASN A 895 28.41 11.30 34.13
CA ASN A 895 29.30 10.94 35.23
C ASN A 895 29.92 9.54 34.99
N ASN A 896 31.17 9.49 34.55
CA ASN A 896 32.01 8.28 34.48
C ASN A 896 32.49 7.84 35.87
N ASN A 897 31.58 7.63 36.83
CA ASN A 897 31.93 7.12 38.16
C ASN A 897 31.29 5.75 38.44
N THR A 898 31.77 4.74 37.70
CA THR A 898 31.63 3.33 38.09
C THR A 898 32.96 2.58 37.89
N ASN A 899 34.07 3.16 38.36
CA ASN A 899 35.28 2.38 38.62
C ASN A 899 35.22 1.79 40.04
N ARG A 900 34.80 0.53 40.15
CA ARG A 900 35.30 -0.37 41.21
C ARG A 900 36.02 -1.55 40.56
N PRO A 901 37.28 -1.82 40.91
CA PRO A 901 38.03 -2.93 40.34
C PRO A 901 37.57 -4.22 41.00
N ILE A 902 37.04 -5.16 40.23
CA ILE A 902 36.96 -6.56 40.68
C ILE A 902 38.17 -7.26 40.11
N ALA A 903 39.02 -7.70 41.04
CA ALA A 903 40.26 -8.40 40.80
C ALA A 903 40.05 -9.71 40.02
N HIS A 904 41.04 -10.03 39.20
CA HIS A 904 41.26 -11.34 38.60
C HIS A 904 41.09 -12.48 39.61
N ILE A 905 40.19 -13.42 39.31
CA ILE A 905 40.38 -14.84 39.60
C ILE A 905 39.90 -15.62 38.37
N SER A 906 40.85 -16.22 37.67
CA SER A 906 40.65 -17.32 36.75
C SER A 906 40.48 -18.63 37.52
N LEU A 907 39.48 -19.47 37.19
CA LEU A 907 39.67 -20.89 36.86
C LEU A 907 38.34 -21.55 36.46
N GLU A 908 38.48 -22.51 35.54
CA GLU A 908 37.50 -23.40 34.89
C GLU A 908 36.66 -24.27 35.86
N ILE A 909 35.51 -24.80 35.38
CA ILE A 909 35.13 -26.25 35.36
C ILE A 909 33.60 -26.51 35.18
N LEU A 910 33.28 -27.41 34.21
CA LEU A 910 32.11 -28.33 34.00
C LEU A 910 30.67 -27.75 33.92
N SER A 911 29.91 -27.90 32.82
CA SER A 911 29.28 -29.09 32.18
C SER A 911 27.83 -29.41 32.63
N ILE A 912 26.92 -29.33 31.64
CA ILE A 912 25.77 -30.23 31.32
C ILE A 912 24.59 -30.37 32.31
N ALA A 913 23.37 -30.07 31.80
CA ALA A 913 22.03 -30.70 31.99
C ALA A 913 20.93 -29.64 32.25
N LEU A 914 19.65 -29.71 31.82
CA LEU A 914 18.81 -30.73 31.18
C LEU A 914 17.54 -30.04 30.60
N LEU A 915 16.85 -30.72 29.67
CA LEU A 915 15.55 -30.38 29.05
C LEU A 915 14.36 -30.21 30.02
N SER A 916 13.29 -29.58 29.48
CA SER A 916 11.85 -29.61 29.84
C SER A 916 11.44 -28.75 31.06
N ILE A 917 10.32 -28.01 31.10
CA ILE A 917 8.91 -28.30 30.74
C ILE A 917 8.11 -26.96 30.55
N PHE A 918 6.99 -27.04 29.80
CA PHE A 918 5.72 -26.25 29.84
C PHE A 918 5.48 -25.34 28.61
N CYS A 919 4.74 -25.83 27.59
CA CYS A 919 3.28 -25.66 27.46
C CYS A 919 2.48 -25.42 28.74
N SER A 920 1.87 -24.24 28.84
CA SER A 920 0.49 -23.98 29.27
C SER A 920 0.03 -22.68 28.62
#